data_AF-A0A9J6BWA7-F1
#
_entry.id   AF-A0A9J6BWA7-F1
#
_cell.length_a   1.000
_cell.length_b   1.000
_cell.length_c   1.000
_cell.angle_alpha   90.00
_cell.angle_beta   90.00
_cell.angle_gamma   90.00
#
_symmetry.space_group_name_H-M   'P 1'
#
loop_
_entity.id
_entity.type
_entity.pdbx_description
1 polymer ?
#
loop_
_entity_poly.entity_id
_entity_poly.type
_entity_poly.pdbx_seq_one_letter_code
_entity_poly.pdbx_strand_id
1 'polypeptide(L)'
;MPIKVNSDLKNPPTDGVDTAENFSSLPKDANSTKSNKQESPTALDVDDRKQEGKFVDLPGAEMGKVIVRFPPEASGYLHIGHAKAALLNQYYQQAFNGKLIMRFDDTNPAKENVHFENVILEDLEMLQIKPDLFTYTSDYFELMLKYCEQLMKERKAYADDTDPELMKQEREQRVESKNRNNSIEKNFEMWNEMLAGTEKGQKCCIRAKIDMSSPNGCLRDPTIYRCKNEPHPRTGTKYKVYPTYDFACPIVDAIENVTHTLRTMEYHDRDDQFYWFIDALKLRKPYIWEYSRLNMTNTVLSKRKLTWFVENGLVDGWDDPRFPTVRGILRRGMTVEGLKQFIIAQGSSKAVVFMEWDKIWAFNKKVIDPIAPRYIALENDNRIIVKVNNAILQALEVPRHPKNNEVGTKTIWVGPEIYIDYADAESLKEGENATFINWGNLRIKKIHKESEKITSIDAELNLSDTDFKKTLKLTWLCKQDPSEYPTTYCVYFDHIISKAVLGKNEDFKAYIGHETRKETKMLADPELKKCQKGDIIQLQRRGFFKVDQAYAPASEISGSERPIVLYFIPDGHKKEIPTSGLSKKPSCSEKKQKSKKVTTESKDESPRLKKQTRLGLEAKKEENLADWYSQVITKGEMIEYYDVSGCYILRPWAFAIWKNIKKFFDAKITDMGVKECYFPMFVSKAALEKEKDHIADFAPEVAWVTKSGESDLAEPIAVRPTSETVMYPAYSKWIQSYRDLPIRLNQWNNVVRWEFKHPQPFIRTREFLWQEGHTAFATSKEAQEEVYEILELYKQIYTDLLAIPVVKGRKTEKEKFPGGDFTTTVEAFISASGRGIQGATSHFLGQNFSKMFDIIFENPETQEKEYVYQNSWGISTRTIGVMVMVHADNQGIVLPPRVAYTQVIIVPCGITATTSNTDRKTLIDSCKELEKQLQACNIRIDGDYRDNYSPGWKYNHWELKGVPIRIELGPKDLKAQQFVAVRRDNFEKLTISRSKASTDIPELLEKIHQNMLTKATKDLTDHLKTTKNWKEFTSFLDSKYIIMAPFCGDILCEEKIKTDSAREETDEAVQGPAMGAKSLCIPFEQPAEIQESDKCIHPECNNKPKFYTLFGRSY
;
A
#
# COMPACT_ATOMS: atom_id res chain seq x y z
N MET A 1 -21.43 -51.69 16.98
CA MET A 1 -21.66 -52.44 18.24
C MET A 1 -21.28 -51.52 19.40
N PRO A 2 -22.09 -51.42 20.45
CA PRO A 2 -22.32 -50.14 21.15
C PRO A 2 -21.77 -50.10 22.58
N ILE A 3 -21.43 -48.91 23.09
CA ILE A 3 -21.35 -48.67 24.54
C ILE A 3 -22.10 -47.37 24.89
N LYS A 4 -23.32 -47.61 25.37
CA LYS A 4 -24.10 -47.00 26.46
C LYS A 4 -24.12 -45.48 26.68
N VAL A 5 -25.35 -44.99 26.49
CA VAL A 5 -26.05 -43.86 27.11
C VAL A 5 -25.97 -43.91 28.66
N ASN A 6 -25.85 -42.75 29.30
CA ASN A 6 -26.39 -42.54 30.65
C ASN A 6 -27.23 -41.26 30.67
N SER A 7 -28.53 -41.46 30.86
CA SER A 7 -29.56 -40.48 31.19
C SER A 7 -29.48 -40.14 32.68
N ASP A 8 -29.73 -38.88 33.04
CA ASP A 8 -30.60 -38.52 34.17
C ASP A 8 -30.56 -37.01 34.42
N LEU A 9 -31.62 -36.30 34.00
CA LEU A 9 -32.00 -35.01 34.59
C LEU A 9 -33.53 -34.96 34.70
N LYS A 10 -34.01 -34.93 35.94
CA LYS A 10 -35.40 -34.67 36.34
C LYS A 10 -35.65 -33.15 36.32
N ASN A 11 -36.74 -32.73 35.67
CA ASN A 11 -37.45 -31.46 35.94
C ASN A 11 -38.25 -31.58 37.28
N PRO A 12 -38.99 -30.58 37.82
CA PRO A 12 -39.23 -29.13 37.51
C PRO A 12 -39.05 -28.27 38.84
N PRO A 13 -39.65 -27.08 39.13
CA PRO A 13 -40.66 -26.27 38.42
C PRO A 13 -40.46 -24.74 38.39
N THR A 14 -41.51 -24.13 37.82
CA THR A 14 -41.81 -22.78 37.34
C THR A 14 -42.11 -21.72 38.42
N ASP A 15 -42.33 -20.49 37.92
CA ASP A 15 -42.88 -19.27 38.55
C ASP A 15 -41.80 -18.34 39.15
N GLY A 16 -41.78 -17.02 38.97
CA GLY A 16 -42.69 -16.05 38.38
C GLY A 16 -42.30 -14.69 38.97
N VAL A 17 -41.87 -13.76 38.11
CA VAL A 17 -41.91 -12.27 38.18
C VAL A 17 -41.82 -11.56 39.55
N ASP A 18 -40.79 -10.72 39.77
CA ASP A 18 -41.03 -9.28 40.01
C ASP A 18 -39.78 -8.38 39.94
N THR A 19 -40.03 -7.13 39.61
CA THR A 19 -39.10 -6.08 39.17
C THR A 19 -38.57 -5.17 40.29
N ALA A 20 -37.36 -4.64 40.04
CA ALA A 20 -36.89 -3.27 40.33
C ALA A 20 -36.39 -2.88 41.75
N GLU A 21 -35.26 -2.14 41.69
CA GLU A 21 -34.80 -1.04 42.57
C GLU A 21 -33.87 -1.29 43.79
N ASN A 22 -32.66 -0.73 43.59
CA ASN A 22 -31.98 0.28 44.43
C ASN A 22 -31.06 -0.10 45.61
N PHE A 23 -29.81 0.34 45.41
CA PHE A 23 -28.90 1.07 46.30
C PHE A 23 -28.30 0.44 47.57
N SER A 24 -26.97 0.30 47.49
CA SER A 24 -25.94 0.74 48.44
C SER A 24 -26.06 0.38 49.93
N SER A 25 -25.08 -0.37 50.43
CA SER A 25 -24.19 0.08 51.53
C SER A 25 -23.22 -1.03 51.94
N LEU A 26 -21.91 -0.74 51.91
CA LEU A 26 -20.87 -1.50 52.62
C LEU A 26 -21.05 -1.37 54.14
N PRO A 27 -20.58 -2.34 54.93
CA PRO A 27 -19.38 -2.12 55.77
C PRO A 27 -18.44 -3.36 55.80
N LYS A 28 -17.13 -3.24 55.62
CA LYS A 28 -16.03 -2.83 56.55
C LYS A 28 -15.71 -3.82 57.69
N ASP A 29 -14.39 -4.06 57.81
CA ASP A 29 -13.58 -4.65 58.89
C ASP A 29 -13.46 -6.20 58.89
N ALA A 30 -12.30 -6.85 59.08
CA ALA A 30 -11.00 -6.42 59.59
C ALA A 30 -9.85 -7.39 59.19
N ASN A 31 -8.64 -6.83 59.01
CA ASN A 31 -7.30 -7.27 59.46
C ASN A 31 -6.90 -8.76 59.39
N SER A 32 -5.95 -9.15 58.54
CA SER A 32 -4.47 -9.07 58.70
C SER A 32 -3.84 -10.13 59.62
N THR A 33 -3.02 -11.02 59.05
CA THR A 33 -1.84 -11.61 59.72
C THR A 33 -0.78 -12.05 58.71
N LYS A 34 0.44 -11.54 58.96
CA LYS A 34 1.80 -11.87 58.47
C LYS A 34 2.13 -13.37 58.69
N SER A 35 3.14 -14.06 58.15
CA SER A 35 4.25 -13.91 57.20
C SER A 35 5.06 -15.22 57.25
N ASN A 36 5.67 -15.71 56.16
CA ASN A 36 7.06 -16.21 56.18
C ASN A 36 7.64 -16.46 54.78
N LYS A 37 8.96 -16.23 54.68
CA LYS A 37 9.83 -16.05 53.50
C LYS A 37 10.39 -17.35 52.89
N GLN A 38 11.03 -17.16 51.71
CA GLN A 38 12.00 -17.96 50.92
C GLN A 38 11.39 -18.63 49.69
N GLU A 39 11.85 -18.45 48.45
CA GLU A 39 13.09 -17.92 47.86
C GLU A 39 12.80 -17.43 46.43
N SER A 40 13.53 -16.40 45.99
CA SER A 40 13.46 -15.84 44.63
C SER A 40 14.44 -16.54 43.68
N PRO A 41 14.01 -16.95 42.46
CA PRO A 41 14.91 -17.12 41.34
C PRO A 41 15.16 -15.76 40.68
N THR A 42 16.44 -15.43 40.64
CA THR A 42 17.14 -14.34 39.98
C THR A 42 16.60 -13.92 38.61
N ALA A 43 16.56 -12.60 38.42
CA ALA A 43 16.41 -11.94 37.13
C ALA A 43 17.44 -12.47 36.12
N LEU A 44 16.95 -12.97 35.00
CA LEU A 44 17.75 -13.21 33.80
C LEU A 44 17.60 -12.01 32.86
N ASP A 45 18.76 -11.59 32.36
CA ASP A 45 19.05 -10.41 31.56
C ASP A 45 17.97 -9.97 30.57
N VAL A 46 17.53 -8.74 30.75
CA VAL A 46 16.81 -7.96 29.74
C VAL A 46 17.85 -7.07 29.07
N ASP A 47 18.60 -7.65 28.14
CA ASP A 47 19.28 -6.87 27.11
C ASP A 47 19.14 -7.60 25.77
N ASP A 48 18.90 -6.82 24.71
CA ASP A 48 18.82 -7.23 23.30
C ASP A 48 17.56 -7.95 22.77
N ARG A 49 16.35 -7.41 23.03
CA ARG A 49 15.20 -7.62 22.12
C ARG A 49 15.02 -6.43 21.19
N LYS A 50 15.44 -6.60 19.94
CA LYS A 50 15.06 -5.74 18.80
C LYS A 50 13.54 -5.49 18.81
N GLN A 51 13.16 -4.22 18.76
CA GLN A 51 11.80 -3.74 18.59
C GLN A 51 11.17 -4.30 17.31
N GLU A 52 10.32 -5.32 17.42
CA GLU A 52 9.41 -5.74 16.34
C GLU A 52 8.01 -5.99 16.94
N GLY A 53 7.07 -5.08 16.65
CA GLY A 53 5.63 -5.20 16.96
C GLY A 53 5.02 -3.97 17.67
N LYS A 54 4.56 -2.96 16.90
CA LYS A 54 3.73 -1.84 17.41
C LYS A 54 2.31 -2.35 17.72
N PHE A 55 2.05 -2.94 18.88
CA PHE A 55 0.74 -2.91 19.54
C PHE A 55 1.00 -2.72 21.03
N VAL A 56 0.38 -1.73 21.67
CA VAL A 56 -1.01 -1.84 22.16
C VAL A 56 -1.72 -0.48 22.10
N ASP A 57 -2.80 -0.39 21.34
CA ASP A 57 -3.75 0.74 21.43
C ASP A 57 -5.16 0.13 21.35
N LEU A 58 -5.69 -0.30 22.49
CA LEU A 58 -7.11 -0.62 22.65
C LEU A 58 -7.68 0.42 23.62
N PRO A 59 -8.68 1.22 23.21
CA PRO A 59 -9.16 2.34 24.01
C PRO A 59 -9.79 1.84 25.31
N GLY A 60 -9.27 2.29 26.46
CA GLY A 60 -9.77 1.87 27.77
C GLY A 60 -9.49 0.41 28.13
N ALA A 61 -8.53 -0.25 27.46
CA ALA A 61 -8.13 -1.60 27.80
C ALA A 61 -7.33 -1.64 29.11
N GLU A 62 -7.79 -2.46 30.05
CA GLU A 62 -7.12 -2.72 31.32
C GLU A 62 -6.70 -4.18 31.41
N MET A 63 -5.51 -4.42 31.98
CA MET A 63 -4.96 -5.75 32.22
C MET A 63 -5.95 -6.60 33.04
N GLY A 64 -6.26 -7.81 32.58
CA GLY A 64 -7.23 -8.73 33.20
C GLY A 64 -8.70 -8.45 32.88
N LYS A 65 -9.04 -7.32 32.24
CA LYS A 65 -10.45 -6.92 31.98
C LYS A 65 -10.83 -6.92 30.51
N VAL A 66 -9.88 -7.11 29.59
CA VAL A 66 -10.18 -7.19 28.16
C VAL A 66 -10.97 -8.46 27.87
N ILE A 67 -12.12 -8.31 27.20
CA ILE A 67 -12.95 -9.42 26.71
C ILE A 67 -13.20 -9.16 25.23
N VAL A 68 -12.74 -10.10 24.41
CA VAL A 68 -12.84 -10.06 22.95
C VAL A 68 -13.56 -11.31 22.46
N ARG A 69 -14.06 -11.29 21.22
CA ARG A 69 -14.77 -12.45 20.63
C ARG A 69 -14.41 -12.70 19.18
N PHE A 70 -14.34 -13.98 18.82
CA PHE A 70 -14.31 -14.45 17.44
C PHE A 70 -15.68 -15.06 17.09
N PRO A 71 -16.51 -14.36 16.29
CA PRO A 71 -17.87 -14.80 16.01
C PRO A 71 -18.05 -15.32 14.56
N PRO A 72 -17.62 -16.55 14.21
CA PRO A 72 -17.81 -17.08 12.85
C PRO A 72 -19.25 -17.56 12.60
N GLU A 73 -19.72 -17.41 11.36
CA GLU A 73 -20.91 -18.12 10.86
C GLU A 73 -20.52 -19.53 10.39
N ALA A 74 -21.32 -20.54 10.76
CA ALA A 74 -21.13 -21.94 10.37
C ALA A 74 -21.58 -22.25 8.92
N SER A 75 -21.03 -21.50 7.96
CA SER A 75 -21.42 -21.54 6.55
C SER A 75 -20.30 -21.92 5.58
N GLY A 76 -19.15 -22.40 6.09
CA GLY A 76 -18.04 -22.90 5.26
C GLY A 76 -16.69 -22.95 5.99
N TYR A 77 -15.67 -23.48 5.31
CA TYR A 77 -14.30 -23.60 5.82
C TYR A 77 -13.64 -22.25 6.15
N LEU A 78 -12.75 -22.25 7.14
CA LEU A 78 -11.96 -21.05 7.45
C LEU A 78 -10.87 -20.83 6.40
N HIS A 79 -10.59 -19.56 6.14
CA HIS A 79 -9.53 -19.12 5.24
C HIS A 79 -8.66 -18.09 5.93
N ILE A 80 -7.55 -17.69 5.29
CA ILE A 80 -6.56 -16.80 5.87
C ILE A 80 -7.14 -15.49 6.45
N GLY A 81 -8.19 -14.94 5.84
CA GLY A 81 -8.94 -13.80 6.40
C GLY A 81 -9.60 -14.09 7.77
N HIS A 82 -10.20 -15.27 7.96
CA HIS A 82 -10.74 -15.70 9.24
C HIS A 82 -9.62 -16.00 10.25
N ALA A 83 -8.49 -16.57 9.78
CA ALA A 83 -7.32 -16.79 10.63
C ALA A 83 -6.78 -15.48 11.20
N LYS A 84 -6.74 -14.39 10.40
CA LYS A 84 -6.42 -13.04 10.90
C LYS A 84 -7.33 -12.63 12.04
N ALA A 85 -8.64 -12.76 11.86
CA ALA A 85 -9.61 -12.39 12.89
C ALA A 85 -9.43 -13.21 14.18
N ALA A 86 -9.32 -14.53 14.06
CA ALA A 86 -9.18 -15.42 15.22
C ALA A 86 -7.86 -15.17 15.98
N LEU A 87 -6.73 -15.10 15.26
CA LEU A 87 -5.40 -14.91 15.87
C LEU A 87 -5.24 -13.51 16.45
N LEU A 88 -5.86 -12.48 15.85
CA LEU A 88 -5.85 -11.13 16.41
C LEU A 88 -6.63 -11.06 17.74
N ASN A 89 -7.82 -11.68 17.80
CA ASN A 89 -8.58 -11.76 19.04
C ASN A 89 -7.80 -12.53 20.13
N GLN A 90 -7.17 -13.66 19.79
CA GLN A 90 -6.33 -14.39 20.75
C GLN A 90 -5.10 -13.59 21.19
N TYR A 91 -4.47 -12.84 20.28
CA TYR A 91 -3.34 -11.98 20.62
C TYR A 91 -3.72 -10.94 21.67
N TYR A 92 -4.84 -10.24 21.50
CA TYR A 92 -5.29 -9.26 22.51
C TYR A 92 -5.74 -9.92 23.82
N GLN A 93 -6.33 -11.10 23.76
CA GLN A 93 -6.62 -11.89 24.96
C GLN A 93 -5.33 -12.20 25.73
N GLN A 94 -4.27 -12.65 25.07
CA GLN A 94 -2.99 -12.98 25.70
C GLN A 94 -2.22 -11.74 26.17
N ALA A 95 -2.18 -10.69 25.35
CA ALA A 95 -1.43 -9.47 25.64
C ALA A 95 -1.98 -8.71 26.85
N PHE A 96 -3.28 -8.83 27.12
CA PHE A 96 -3.96 -8.17 28.23
C PHE A 96 -4.40 -9.11 29.35
N ASN A 97 -3.96 -10.37 29.36
CA ASN A 97 -4.45 -11.41 30.29
C ASN A 97 -6.00 -11.43 30.37
N GLY A 98 -6.66 -11.18 29.25
CA GLY A 98 -8.10 -11.06 29.11
C GLY A 98 -8.79 -12.40 28.84
N LYS A 99 -10.00 -12.33 28.27
CA LYS A 99 -10.80 -13.49 27.86
C LYS A 99 -11.15 -13.45 26.37
N LEU A 100 -11.16 -14.61 25.74
CA LEU A 100 -11.57 -14.84 24.36
C LEU A 100 -12.86 -15.66 24.34
N ILE A 101 -13.92 -15.10 23.77
CA ILE A 101 -15.17 -15.80 23.53
C ILE A 101 -15.16 -16.34 22.09
N MET A 102 -15.40 -17.64 21.94
CA MET A 102 -15.76 -18.24 20.66
C MET A 102 -17.28 -18.28 20.59
N ARG A 103 -17.86 -17.57 19.62
CA ARG A 103 -19.31 -17.49 19.47
C ARG A 103 -19.74 -17.94 18.08
N PHE A 104 -20.59 -18.95 17.97
CA PHE A 104 -21.23 -19.18 16.67
C PHE A 104 -22.33 -18.14 16.46
N ASP A 105 -22.24 -17.40 15.36
CA ASP A 105 -23.30 -16.48 14.93
C ASP A 105 -24.33 -17.25 14.10
N ASP A 106 -25.20 -17.95 14.82
CA ASP A 106 -26.21 -18.86 14.29
C ASP A 106 -27.59 -18.19 14.23
N THR A 107 -27.69 -17.08 13.50
CA THR A 107 -28.95 -16.33 13.31
C THR A 107 -29.70 -16.69 12.03
N ASN A 108 -29.14 -17.54 11.16
CA ASN A 108 -29.70 -17.84 9.84
C ASN A 108 -29.82 -19.35 9.59
N PRO A 109 -30.98 -19.96 9.90
CA PRO A 109 -31.15 -21.41 9.88
C PRO A 109 -30.91 -22.03 8.49
N ALA A 110 -31.14 -21.28 7.41
CA ALA A 110 -30.97 -21.77 6.04
C ALA A 110 -29.51 -21.93 5.59
N LYS A 111 -28.55 -21.33 6.32
CA LYS A 111 -27.12 -21.34 5.93
C LYS A 111 -26.23 -22.10 6.91
N GLU A 112 -26.76 -22.47 8.06
CA GLU A 112 -26.01 -23.17 9.10
C GLU A 112 -26.00 -24.67 8.84
N ASN A 113 -24.83 -25.27 9.04
CA ASN A 113 -24.66 -26.70 8.89
C ASN A 113 -23.73 -27.21 10.00
N VAL A 114 -24.21 -28.22 10.74
CA VAL A 114 -23.46 -28.89 11.83
C VAL A 114 -22.09 -29.41 11.34
N HIS A 115 -21.99 -29.81 10.07
CA HIS A 115 -20.72 -30.19 9.47
C HIS A 115 -19.69 -29.05 9.52
N PHE A 116 -20.10 -27.81 9.18
CA PHE A 116 -19.20 -26.66 9.18
C PHE A 116 -18.84 -26.20 10.58
N GLU A 117 -19.71 -26.38 11.58
CA GLU A 117 -19.36 -26.13 12.99
C GLU A 117 -18.18 -27.00 13.42
N ASN A 118 -18.26 -28.31 13.17
CA ASN A 118 -17.19 -29.26 13.48
C ASN A 118 -15.88 -28.89 12.74
N VAL A 119 -15.98 -28.57 11.45
CA VAL A 119 -14.82 -28.14 10.64
C VAL A 119 -14.16 -26.87 11.21
N ILE A 120 -14.96 -25.88 11.63
CA ILE A 120 -14.45 -24.64 12.22
C ILE A 120 -13.73 -24.92 13.53
N LEU A 121 -14.27 -25.81 14.38
CA LEU A 121 -13.63 -26.20 15.64
C LEU A 121 -12.28 -26.90 15.39
N GLU A 122 -12.24 -27.83 14.43
CA GLU A 122 -10.99 -28.47 13.98
C GLU A 122 -9.98 -27.42 13.44
N ASP A 123 -10.43 -26.46 12.63
CA ASP A 123 -9.56 -25.40 12.08
C ASP A 123 -9.00 -24.49 13.19
N LEU A 124 -9.79 -24.18 14.22
CA LEU A 124 -9.36 -23.40 15.38
C LEU A 124 -8.33 -24.16 16.22
N GLU A 125 -8.51 -25.48 16.39
CA GLU A 125 -7.53 -26.34 17.05
C GLU A 125 -6.22 -26.38 16.26
N MET A 126 -6.27 -26.51 14.93
CA MET A 126 -5.10 -26.44 14.05
C MET A 126 -4.37 -25.09 14.16
N LEU A 127 -5.09 -23.99 14.35
CA LEU A 127 -4.55 -22.65 14.59
C LEU A 127 -4.09 -22.41 16.04
N GLN A 128 -4.27 -23.39 16.93
CA GLN A 128 -3.95 -23.30 18.35
C GLN A 128 -4.70 -22.15 19.06
N ILE A 129 -5.93 -21.87 18.62
CA ILE A 129 -6.83 -20.92 19.27
C ILE A 129 -7.41 -21.59 20.50
N LYS A 130 -7.28 -20.92 21.66
CA LYS A 130 -7.82 -21.40 22.93
C LYS A 130 -8.82 -20.38 23.48
N PRO A 131 -10.12 -20.53 23.19
CA PRO A 131 -11.13 -19.68 23.77
C PRO A 131 -11.41 -20.04 25.24
N ASP A 132 -11.80 -19.05 26.03
CA ASP A 132 -12.15 -19.18 27.45
C ASP A 132 -13.65 -19.51 27.63
N LEU A 133 -14.49 -19.06 26.70
CA LEU A 133 -15.93 -19.35 26.68
C LEU A 133 -16.39 -19.75 25.28
N PHE A 134 -17.38 -20.64 25.24
CA PHE A 134 -18.11 -21.02 24.04
C PHE A 134 -19.58 -20.66 24.19
N THR A 135 -20.11 -19.91 23.23
CA THR A 135 -21.51 -19.48 23.22
C THR A 135 -22.11 -19.59 21.82
N TYR A 136 -23.43 -19.56 21.75
CA TYR A 136 -24.18 -19.48 20.51
C TYR A 136 -25.12 -18.29 20.58
N THR A 137 -25.29 -17.58 19.46
CA THR A 137 -26.22 -16.44 19.40
C THR A 137 -27.66 -16.91 19.63
N SER A 138 -28.00 -18.13 19.21
CA SER A 138 -29.30 -18.75 19.45
C SER A 138 -29.63 -19.03 20.92
N ASP A 139 -28.63 -19.07 21.82
CA ASP A 139 -28.86 -19.17 23.27
C ASP A 139 -29.60 -17.92 23.81
N TYR A 140 -29.52 -16.80 23.08
CA TYR A 140 -30.09 -15.51 23.46
C TYR A 140 -31.38 -15.15 22.71
N PHE A 141 -31.97 -16.04 21.90
CA PHE A 141 -33.16 -15.72 21.10
C PHE A 141 -34.36 -15.25 21.93
N GLU A 142 -34.63 -15.88 23.08
CA GLU A 142 -35.71 -15.44 23.98
C GLU A 142 -35.51 -14.00 24.47
N LEU A 143 -34.26 -13.63 24.76
CA LEU A 143 -33.93 -12.28 25.20
C LEU A 143 -34.11 -11.27 24.06
N MET A 144 -33.66 -11.62 22.85
CA MET A 144 -33.81 -10.78 21.67
C MET A 144 -35.28 -10.56 21.28
N LEU A 145 -36.15 -11.57 21.45
CA LEU A 145 -37.59 -11.43 21.25
C LEU A 145 -38.18 -10.37 22.20
N LYS A 146 -37.82 -10.43 23.48
CA LYS A 146 -38.24 -9.44 24.48
C LYS A 146 -37.79 -8.02 24.13
N TYR A 147 -36.54 -7.86 23.67
CA TYR A 147 -36.04 -6.55 23.24
C TYR A 147 -36.74 -6.04 21.98
N CYS A 148 -37.08 -6.91 21.02
CA CYS A 148 -37.88 -6.55 19.86
C CYS A 148 -39.27 -6.00 20.28
N GLU A 149 -39.95 -6.71 21.17
CA GLU A 149 -41.24 -6.29 21.72
C GLU A 149 -41.15 -4.98 22.50
N GLN A 150 -40.06 -4.77 23.25
CA GLN A 150 -39.79 -3.50 23.93
C GLN A 150 -39.66 -2.35 22.92
N LEU A 151 -38.87 -2.52 21.86
CA LEU A 151 -38.72 -1.49 20.83
C LEU A 151 -40.05 -1.18 20.13
N MET A 152 -40.90 -2.16 19.89
CA MET A 152 -42.24 -1.94 19.33
C MET A 152 -43.15 -1.16 20.30
N LYS A 153 -43.14 -1.50 21.60
CA LYS A 153 -43.89 -0.76 22.64
C LYS A 153 -43.43 0.69 22.76
N GLU A 154 -42.12 0.92 22.64
CA GLU A 154 -41.52 2.26 22.66
C GLU A 154 -41.63 3.01 21.32
N ARG A 155 -42.33 2.43 20.31
CA ARG A 155 -42.47 2.98 18.95
C ARG A 155 -41.14 3.21 18.20
N LYS A 156 -40.11 2.46 18.59
CA LYS A 156 -38.79 2.41 17.96
C LYS A 156 -38.63 1.26 16.95
N ALA A 157 -39.66 0.44 16.78
CA ALA A 157 -39.73 -0.59 15.74
C ALA A 157 -41.19 -0.78 15.27
N TYR A 158 -41.37 -1.30 14.06
CA TYR A 158 -42.68 -1.58 13.47
C TYR A 158 -42.63 -2.82 12.58
N ALA A 159 -43.80 -3.44 12.37
CA ALA A 159 -43.96 -4.56 11.45
C ALA A 159 -44.27 -4.04 10.04
N ASP A 160 -43.62 -4.61 9.03
CA ASP A 160 -43.70 -4.18 7.64
C ASP A 160 -43.93 -5.38 6.72
N ASP A 161 -45.00 -5.32 5.91
CA ASP A 161 -45.37 -6.32 4.90
C ASP A 161 -45.07 -5.87 3.46
N THR A 162 -44.30 -4.78 3.31
CA THR A 162 -43.90 -4.26 2.01
C THR A 162 -43.00 -5.26 1.30
N ASP A 163 -43.24 -5.46 0.00
CA ASP A 163 -42.42 -6.34 -0.84
C ASP A 163 -40.93 -5.97 -0.73
N PRO A 164 -40.00 -6.95 -0.61
CA PRO A 164 -38.59 -6.66 -0.41
C PRO A 164 -37.93 -5.75 -1.47
N GLU A 165 -38.33 -5.84 -2.74
CA GLU A 165 -37.75 -5.00 -3.79
C GLU A 165 -38.30 -3.58 -3.72
N LEU A 166 -39.61 -3.43 -3.44
CA LEU A 166 -40.20 -2.12 -3.18
C LEU A 166 -39.59 -1.47 -1.92
N MET A 167 -39.42 -2.23 -0.84
CA MET A 167 -38.79 -1.75 0.39
C MET A 167 -37.36 -1.25 0.15
N LYS A 168 -36.60 -1.93 -0.72
CA LYS A 168 -35.27 -1.49 -1.13
C LYS A 168 -35.34 -0.17 -1.90
N GLN A 169 -36.26 -0.04 -2.86
CA GLN A 169 -36.49 1.20 -3.61
C GLN A 169 -36.89 2.36 -2.69
N GLU A 170 -37.81 2.12 -1.75
CA GLU A 170 -38.23 3.11 -0.75
C GLU A 170 -37.04 3.58 0.10
N ARG A 171 -36.15 2.67 0.53
CA ARG A 171 -34.93 3.02 1.26
C ARG A 171 -33.91 3.80 0.43
N GLU A 172 -33.79 3.50 -0.86
CA GLU A 172 -32.91 4.24 -1.79
C GLU A 172 -33.46 5.66 -2.05
N GLN A 173 -34.78 5.77 -2.25
CA GLN A 173 -35.50 7.02 -2.49
C GLN A 173 -35.81 7.82 -1.22
N ARG A 174 -35.49 7.28 -0.03
CA ARG A 174 -35.75 7.89 1.29
C ARG A 174 -37.24 8.12 1.56
N VAL A 175 -38.09 7.22 1.06
CA VAL A 175 -39.55 7.24 1.23
C VAL A 175 -39.92 6.35 2.41
N GLU A 176 -40.74 6.85 3.32
CA GLU A 176 -41.24 6.05 4.45
C GLU A 176 -42.19 4.95 3.96
N SER A 177 -42.03 3.75 4.52
CA SER A 177 -42.98 2.65 4.27
C SER A 177 -44.37 3.05 4.75
N LYS A 178 -45.41 2.61 4.02
CA LYS A 178 -46.83 2.73 4.42
C LYS A 178 -47.10 2.21 5.83
N ASN A 179 -46.28 1.27 6.32
CA ASN A 179 -46.42 0.62 7.62
C ASN A 179 -45.67 1.33 8.76
N ARG A 180 -44.81 2.33 8.46
CA ARG A 180 -43.93 3.00 9.44
C ARG A 180 -44.67 3.66 10.60
N ASN A 181 -45.92 4.08 10.35
CA ASN A 181 -46.78 4.76 11.32
C ASN A 181 -47.97 3.89 11.78
N ASN A 182 -47.88 2.56 11.64
CA ASN A 182 -48.85 1.62 12.22
C ASN A 182 -49.02 1.83 13.73
N SER A 183 -50.22 1.55 14.24
CA SER A 183 -50.47 1.53 15.69
C SER A 183 -49.72 0.37 16.35
N ILE A 184 -49.55 0.44 17.67
CA ILE A 184 -48.87 -0.60 18.45
C ILE A 184 -49.63 -1.93 18.28
N GLU A 185 -50.96 -1.89 18.37
CA GLU A 185 -51.84 -3.07 18.25
C GLU A 185 -51.69 -3.74 16.89
N LYS A 186 -51.66 -2.96 15.80
CA LYS A 186 -51.46 -3.49 14.44
C LYS A 186 -50.07 -4.09 14.26
N ASN A 187 -49.03 -3.48 14.82
CA ASN A 187 -47.67 -4.05 14.79
C ASN A 187 -47.61 -5.39 15.53
N PHE A 188 -48.27 -5.49 16.70
CA PHE A 188 -48.33 -6.74 17.46
C PHE A 188 -49.19 -7.82 16.79
N GLU A 189 -50.27 -7.46 16.08
CA GLU A 189 -51.04 -8.40 15.27
C GLU A 189 -50.15 -9.05 14.19
N MET A 190 -49.43 -8.23 13.41
CA MET A 190 -48.50 -8.71 12.39
C MET A 190 -47.33 -9.50 12.99
N TRP A 191 -46.81 -9.09 14.15
CA TRP A 191 -45.77 -9.81 14.86
C TRP A 191 -46.23 -11.20 15.34
N ASN A 192 -47.47 -11.32 15.85
CA ASN A 192 -48.03 -12.61 16.27
C ASN A 192 -48.19 -13.56 15.07
N GLU A 193 -48.59 -13.05 13.91
CA GLU A 193 -48.62 -13.82 12.66
C GLU A 193 -47.20 -14.30 12.26
N MET A 194 -46.18 -13.46 12.43
CA MET A 194 -44.77 -13.84 12.22
C MET A 194 -44.32 -14.94 13.18
N LEU A 195 -44.64 -14.82 14.48
CA LEU A 195 -44.30 -15.82 15.51
C LEU A 195 -44.97 -17.18 15.25
N ALA A 196 -46.21 -17.17 14.76
CA ALA A 196 -46.93 -18.38 14.36
C ALA A 196 -46.44 -18.96 13.02
N GLY A 197 -45.65 -18.22 12.25
CA GLY A 197 -45.12 -18.67 10.95
C GLY A 197 -46.19 -18.80 9.86
N THR A 198 -47.29 -18.04 9.96
CA THR A 198 -48.39 -18.10 8.99
C THR A 198 -47.96 -17.60 7.61
N GLU A 199 -48.77 -17.81 6.57
CA GLU A 199 -48.49 -17.25 5.23
C GLU A 199 -48.42 -15.72 5.22
N LYS A 200 -49.21 -15.05 6.10
CA LYS A 200 -49.17 -13.60 6.29
C LYS A 200 -47.90 -13.20 7.05
N GLY A 201 -47.54 -13.94 8.10
CA GLY A 201 -46.31 -13.72 8.87
C GLY A 201 -45.04 -13.85 8.04
N GLN A 202 -44.97 -14.83 7.13
CA GLN A 202 -43.81 -15.04 6.24
C GLN A 202 -43.56 -13.88 5.26
N LYS A 203 -44.58 -13.05 4.98
CA LYS A 203 -44.46 -11.84 4.17
C LYS A 203 -44.03 -10.61 4.99
N CYS A 204 -44.04 -10.72 6.31
CA CYS A 204 -43.74 -9.63 7.22
C CYS A 204 -42.29 -9.68 7.72
N CYS A 205 -41.75 -8.50 8.04
CA CYS A 205 -40.50 -8.34 8.78
C CYS A 205 -40.68 -7.27 9.86
N ILE A 206 -39.79 -7.23 10.85
CA ILE A 206 -39.74 -6.10 11.80
C ILE A 206 -38.59 -5.19 11.39
N ARG A 207 -38.85 -3.89 11.36
CA ARG A 207 -37.86 -2.84 11.06
C ARG A 207 -37.67 -1.94 12.26
N ALA A 208 -36.43 -1.54 12.52
CA ALA A 208 -36.15 -0.46 13.46
C ALA A 208 -36.64 0.86 12.86
N LYS A 209 -37.18 1.74 13.69
CA LYS A 209 -37.62 3.09 13.32
C LYS A 209 -36.53 4.07 13.73
N ILE A 210 -35.64 4.39 12.80
CA ILE A 210 -34.46 5.23 13.03
C ILE A 210 -34.64 6.52 12.22
N ASP A 211 -34.05 6.61 11.02
CA ASP A 211 -34.12 7.81 10.18
C ASP A 211 -34.04 7.46 8.69
N MET A 212 -35.18 7.57 8.00
CA MET A 212 -35.28 7.35 6.56
C MET A 212 -34.57 8.43 5.73
N SER A 213 -34.34 9.62 6.29
CA SER A 213 -33.67 10.73 5.63
C SER A 213 -32.14 10.66 5.72
N SER A 214 -31.62 9.75 6.57
CA SER A 214 -30.20 9.66 6.91
C SER A 214 -29.31 9.52 5.67
N PRO A 215 -28.17 10.24 5.60
CA PRO A 215 -27.17 10.02 4.57
C PRO A 215 -26.59 8.59 4.65
N ASN A 216 -26.54 7.99 5.84
CA ASN A 216 -26.11 6.62 6.05
C ASN A 216 -27.27 5.64 5.77
N GLY A 217 -27.14 4.84 4.71
CA GLY A 217 -28.17 3.88 4.29
C GLY A 217 -28.47 2.78 5.33
N CYS A 218 -27.53 2.46 6.22
CA CYS A 218 -27.71 1.47 7.28
C CYS A 218 -28.66 1.96 8.39
N LEU A 219 -28.83 3.28 8.53
CA LEU A 219 -29.76 3.90 9.48
C LEU A 219 -31.19 4.09 8.91
N ARG A 220 -31.41 3.77 7.62
CA ARG A 220 -32.72 3.90 6.97
C ARG A 220 -33.60 2.69 7.30
N ASP A 221 -34.21 2.75 8.47
CA ASP A 221 -35.11 1.76 9.06
C ASP A 221 -34.72 0.30 8.71
N PRO A 222 -33.59 -0.19 9.25
CA PRO A 222 -33.08 -1.51 8.92
C PRO A 222 -33.96 -2.64 9.48
N THR A 223 -34.05 -3.75 8.75
CA THR A 223 -34.74 -4.96 9.20
C THR A 223 -34.00 -5.61 10.39
N ILE A 224 -34.72 -5.88 11.46
CA ILE A 224 -34.21 -6.49 12.69
C ILE A 224 -34.70 -7.92 12.92
N TYR A 225 -35.87 -8.29 12.37
CA TYR A 225 -36.38 -9.66 12.38
C TYR A 225 -36.99 -10.07 11.05
N ARG A 226 -36.85 -11.34 10.71
CA ARG A 226 -37.45 -12.00 9.54
C ARG A 226 -38.21 -13.25 9.96
N CYS A 227 -39.33 -13.55 9.30
CA CYS A 227 -40.06 -14.80 9.48
C CYS A 227 -39.52 -15.86 8.52
N LYS A 228 -39.15 -17.03 9.06
CA LYS A 228 -38.56 -18.16 8.36
C LYS A 228 -39.01 -19.44 9.05
N ASN A 229 -39.63 -20.36 8.31
CA ASN A 229 -40.17 -21.58 8.88
C ASN A 229 -39.16 -22.73 8.92
N GLU A 230 -38.00 -22.55 8.30
CA GLU A 230 -36.91 -23.53 8.28
C GLU A 230 -36.46 -23.91 9.70
N PRO A 231 -36.23 -25.20 9.99
CA PRO A 231 -35.74 -25.63 11.28
C PRO A 231 -34.30 -25.14 11.51
N HIS A 232 -34.03 -24.65 12.71
CA HIS A 232 -32.69 -24.26 13.14
C HIS A 232 -31.89 -25.48 13.62
N PRO A 233 -30.59 -25.62 13.30
CA PRO A 233 -29.79 -26.79 13.68
C PRO A 233 -29.82 -27.12 15.18
N ARG A 234 -29.72 -26.10 16.04
CA ARG A 234 -29.80 -26.24 17.52
C ARG A 234 -31.21 -26.16 18.11
N THR A 235 -32.00 -25.15 17.73
CA THR A 235 -33.30 -24.86 18.37
C THR A 235 -34.49 -25.54 17.68
N GLY A 236 -34.24 -26.32 16.62
CA GLY A 236 -35.26 -27.05 15.88
C GLY A 236 -36.32 -26.12 15.31
N THR A 237 -37.59 -26.49 15.51
CA THR A 237 -38.75 -25.72 15.04
C THR A 237 -39.31 -24.74 16.08
N LYS A 238 -38.59 -24.53 17.20
CA LYS A 238 -39.05 -23.71 18.33
C LYS A 238 -39.39 -22.27 17.94
N TYR A 239 -38.59 -21.68 17.05
CA TYR A 239 -38.78 -20.32 16.58
C TYR A 239 -39.16 -20.31 15.10
N LYS A 240 -40.00 -19.34 14.72
CA LYS A 240 -40.39 -19.04 13.32
C LYS A 240 -39.90 -17.67 12.86
N VAL A 241 -39.26 -16.93 13.75
CA VAL A 241 -38.69 -15.62 13.49
C VAL A 241 -37.26 -15.61 13.97
N TYR A 242 -36.38 -15.00 13.19
CA TYR A 242 -34.95 -14.96 13.47
C TYR A 242 -34.45 -13.52 13.41
N PRO A 243 -33.62 -13.09 14.38
CA PRO A 243 -33.03 -11.76 14.36
C PRO A 243 -32.05 -11.64 13.19
N THR A 244 -31.83 -10.40 12.73
CA THR A 244 -30.71 -10.11 11.82
C THR A 244 -29.41 -9.93 12.60
N TYR A 245 -28.28 -10.12 11.93
CA TYR A 245 -26.95 -9.92 12.50
C TYR A 245 -26.80 -8.54 13.17
N ASP A 246 -27.29 -7.49 12.49
CA ASP A 246 -27.15 -6.11 12.97
C ASP A 246 -27.94 -5.84 14.26
N PHE A 247 -29.01 -6.62 14.52
CA PHE A 247 -29.77 -6.56 15.77
C PHE A 247 -29.17 -7.46 16.85
N ALA A 248 -28.77 -8.68 16.50
CA ALA A 248 -28.25 -9.67 17.45
C ALA A 248 -26.87 -9.30 18.00
N CYS A 249 -25.93 -8.91 17.14
CA CYS A 249 -24.53 -8.65 17.51
C CYS A 249 -24.37 -7.62 18.65
N PRO A 250 -24.99 -6.42 18.63
CA PRO A 250 -24.84 -5.46 19.73
C PRO A 250 -25.40 -5.98 21.05
N ILE A 251 -26.52 -6.69 21.02
CA ILE A 251 -27.15 -7.24 22.23
C ILE A 251 -26.23 -8.28 22.86
N VAL A 252 -25.77 -9.25 22.07
CA VAL A 252 -24.95 -10.35 22.61
C VAL A 252 -23.58 -9.85 23.06
N ASP A 253 -22.93 -8.95 22.31
CA ASP A 253 -21.66 -8.33 22.74
C ASP A 253 -21.81 -7.57 24.08
N ALA A 254 -22.94 -6.88 24.28
CA ALA A 254 -23.21 -6.20 25.54
C ALA A 254 -23.37 -7.20 26.71
N ILE A 255 -24.21 -8.22 26.52
CA ILE A 255 -24.59 -9.22 27.53
C ILE A 255 -23.41 -10.14 27.90
N GLU A 256 -22.61 -10.54 26.93
CA GLU A 256 -21.40 -11.35 27.15
C GLU A 256 -20.24 -10.54 27.75
N ASN A 257 -20.46 -9.26 28.06
CA ASN A 257 -19.45 -8.34 28.60
C ASN A 257 -18.24 -8.15 27.68
N VAL A 258 -18.40 -8.34 26.36
CA VAL A 258 -17.35 -8.01 25.38
C VAL A 258 -16.95 -6.55 25.56
N THR A 259 -15.69 -6.28 25.88
CA THR A 259 -15.21 -4.90 26.05
C THR A 259 -14.78 -4.31 24.72
N HIS A 260 -14.20 -5.14 23.84
CA HIS A 260 -13.69 -4.71 22.53
C HIS A 260 -14.22 -5.61 21.41
N THR A 261 -15.09 -5.04 20.59
CA THR A 261 -15.70 -5.65 19.41
C THR A 261 -14.75 -5.46 18.22
N LEU A 262 -13.84 -6.43 18.01
CA LEU A 262 -12.92 -6.42 16.87
C LEU A 262 -13.66 -6.83 15.60
N ARG A 263 -13.74 -5.93 14.60
CA ARG A 263 -14.44 -6.21 13.32
C ARG A 263 -13.74 -5.61 12.10
N THR A 264 -14.11 -6.06 10.91
CA THR A 264 -13.56 -5.50 9.67
C THR A 264 -14.24 -4.17 9.30
N MET A 265 -13.53 -3.27 8.63
CA MET A 265 -14.07 -1.96 8.21
C MET A 265 -15.26 -2.03 7.24
N GLU A 266 -15.61 -3.18 6.69
CA GLU A 266 -16.80 -3.33 5.84
C GLU A 266 -18.10 -3.10 6.61
N TYR A 267 -18.00 -3.09 7.93
CA TYR A 267 -19.10 -2.78 8.82
C TYR A 267 -19.08 -1.35 9.35
N HIS A 268 -18.15 -0.50 8.91
CA HIS A 268 -17.98 0.88 9.40
C HIS A 268 -19.30 1.65 9.38
N ASP A 269 -20.00 1.63 8.24
CA ASP A 269 -21.30 2.30 8.09
C ASP A 269 -22.39 1.74 9.03
N ARG A 270 -22.16 0.58 9.66
CA ARG A 270 -23.06 -0.06 10.64
C ARG A 270 -22.67 0.20 12.08
N ASP A 271 -21.59 0.92 12.35
CA ASP A 271 -21.17 1.20 13.73
C ASP A 271 -22.15 2.16 14.42
N ASP A 272 -22.65 3.17 13.70
CA ASP A 272 -23.74 4.04 14.19
C ASP A 272 -25.01 3.22 14.49
N GLN A 273 -25.33 2.27 13.62
CA GLN A 273 -26.48 1.38 13.79
C GLN A 273 -26.29 0.48 15.02
N PHE A 274 -25.08 -0.05 15.23
CA PHE A 274 -24.73 -0.86 16.38
C PHE A 274 -24.94 -0.06 17.69
N TYR A 275 -24.40 1.16 17.76
CA TYR A 275 -24.56 2.01 18.94
C TYR A 275 -25.99 2.49 19.15
N TRP A 276 -26.76 2.70 18.07
CA TRP A 276 -28.18 3.01 18.18
C TRP A 276 -28.95 1.92 18.92
N PHE A 277 -28.71 0.63 18.62
CA PHE A 277 -29.36 -0.46 19.35
C PHE A 277 -28.94 -0.52 20.82
N ILE A 278 -27.66 -0.30 21.11
CA ILE A 278 -27.15 -0.23 22.49
C ILE A 278 -27.87 0.88 23.28
N ASP A 279 -27.97 2.07 22.71
CA ASP A 279 -28.62 3.22 23.34
C ASP A 279 -30.14 3.04 23.47
N ALA A 280 -30.79 2.54 22.42
CA ALA A 280 -32.22 2.30 22.39
C ALA A 280 -32.66 1.28 23.46
N LEU A 281 -31.84 0.26 23.69
CA LEU A 281 -32.06 -0.82 24.66
C LEU A 281 -31.41 -0.56 26.03
N LYS A 282 -30.71 0.57 26.20
CA LYS A 282 -29.99 0.96 27.43
C LYS A 282 -28.98 -0.09 27.91
N LEU A 283 -28.21 -0.63 26.97
CA LEU A 283 -27.20 -1.66 27.21
C LEU A 283 -25.81 -1.05 27.47
N ARG A 284 -24.89 -1.85 28.02
CA ARG A 284 -23.48 -1.47 28.17
C ARG A 284 -22.84 -1.27 26.80
N LYS A 285 -22.08 -0.18 26.62
CA LYS A 285 -21.36 0.15 25.38
C LYS A 285 -20.02 -0.58 25.29
N PRO A 286 -19.83 -1.54 24.36
CA PRO A 286 -18.50 -2.03 24.00
C PRO A 286 -17.76 -1.04 23.08
N TYR A 287 -16.44 -1.07 23.08
CA TYR A 287 -15.63 -0.34 22.10
C TYR A 287 -15.57 -1.12 20.80
N ILE A 288 -15.96 -0.51 19.68
CA ILE A 288 -15.71 -1.08 18.35
C ILE A 288 -14.28 -0.76 17.95
N TRP A 289 -13.53 -1.79 17.55
CA TRP A 289 -12.18 -1.64 17.03
C TRP A 289 -12.08 -2.25 15.63
N GLU A 290 -11.92 -1.39 14.64
CA GLU A 290 -11.95 -1.79 13.25
C GLU A 290 -10.54 -2.09 12.70
N TYR A 291 -10.45 -3.10 11.85
CA TYR A 291 -9.25 -3.42 11.09
C TYR A 291 -9.56 -3.76 9.64
N SER A 292 -8.57 -3.63 8.75
CA SER A 292 -8.72 -4.03 7.35
C SER A 292 -8.80 -5.55 7.18
N ARG A 293 -9.67 -6.00 6.25
CA ARG A 293 -9.66 -7.39 5.79
C ARG A 293 -8.31 -7.74 5.17
N LEU A 294 -7.80 -8.93 5.44
CA LEU A 294 -6.61 -9.45 4.74
C LEU A 294 -6.99 -9.83 3.30
N ASN A 295 -6.37 -9.17 2.33
CA ASN A 295 -6.47 -9.50 0.91
C ASN A 295 -5.12 -10.01 0.42
N MET A 296 -5.13 -11.09 -0.35
CA MET A 296 -3.93 -11.72 -0.91
C MET A 296 -3.97 -11.64 -2.44
N THR A 297 -2.82 -11.45 -3.08
CA THR A 297 -2.71 -11.48 -4.55
C THR A 297 -2.85 -12.90 -5.10
N ASN A 298 -3.15 -13.02 -6.39
CA ASN A 298 -3.17 -14.29 -7.14
C ASN A 298 -4.07 -15.39 -6.53
N THR A 299 -5.15 -14.99 -5.85
CA THR A 299 -6.09 -15.91 -5.20
C THR A 299 -7.47 -15.26 -5.04
N VAL A 300 -8.43 -16.02 -4.52
CA VAL A 300 -9.79 -15.54 -4.18
C VAL A 300 -10.16 -15.97 -2.76
N LEU A 301 -10.77 -15.08 -1.99
CA LEU A 301 -11.24 -15.38 -0.62
C LEU A 301 -12.75 -15.55 -0.51
N SER A 302 -13.49 -15.23 -1.57
CA SER A 302 -14.94 -15.38 -1.60
C SER A 302 -15.32 -16.86 -1.54
N LYS A 303 -16.14 -17.24 -0.56
CA LYS A 303 -16.66 -18.61 -0.41
C LYS A 303 -17.28 -19.13 -1.71
N ARG A 304 -18.12 -18.33 -2.38
CA ARG A 304 -18.74 -18.68 -3.67
C ARG A 304 -17.70 -19.03 -4.75
N LYS A 305 -16.61 -18.26 -4.82
CA LYS A 305 -15.54 -18.50 -5.80
C LYS A 305 -14.73 -19.74 -5.44
N LEU A 306 -14.42 -19.95 -4.16
CA LEU A 306 -13.69 -21.13 -3.69
C LEU A 306 -14.48 -22.43 -3.89
N THR A 307 -15.77 -22.43 -3.57
CA THR A 307 -16.67 -23.58 -3.81
C THR A 307 -16.67 -23.97 -5.29
N TRP A 308 -16.71 -22.98 -6.20
CA TRP A 308 -16.66 -23.24 -7.63
C TRP A 308 -15.40 -23.98 -8.08
N PHE A 309 -14.21 -23.64 -7.53
CA PHE A 309 -12.97 -24.35 -7.86
C PHE A 309 -13.00 -25.83 -7.43
N VAL A 310 -13.59 -26.13 -6.26
CA VAL A 310 -13.75 -27.50 -5.75
C VAL A 310 -14.75 -28.28 -6.60
N GLU A 311 -15.92 -27.71 -6.87
CA GLU A 311 -16.98 -28.36 -7.67
C GLU A 311 -16.55 -28.65 -9.11
N ASN A 312 -15.66 -27.82 -9.68
CA ASN A 312 -15.15 -28.01 -11.05
C ASN A 312 -13.88 -28.88 -11.10
N GLY A 313 -13.44 -29.46 -9.98
CA GLY A 313 -12.28 -30.36 -9.93
C GLY A 313 -10.95 -29.69 -10.31
N LEU A 314 -10.84 -28.37 -10.20
CA LEU A 314 -9.61 -27.62 -10.48
C LEU A 314 -8.61 -27.69 -9.31
N VAL A 315 -9.08 -28.15 -8.16
CA VAL A 315 -8.29 -28.46 -6.97
C VAL A 315 -8.74 -29.79 -6.36
N ASP A 316 -7.89 -30.37 -5.51
CA ASP A 316 -8.13 -31.68 -4.89
C ASP A 316 -9.24 -31.63 -3.81
N GLY A 317 -9.49 -30.45 -3.25
CA GLY A 317 -10.46 -30.25 -2.17
C GLY A 317 -10.21 -28.94 -1.39
N TRP A 318 -10.87 -28.81 -0.23
CA TRP A 318 -10.74 -27.62 0.62
C TRP A 318 -9.40 -27.52 1.37
N ASP A 319 -8.66 -28.63 1.48
CA ASP A 319 -7.33 -28.71 2.07
C ASP A 319 -6.21 -28.67 1.02
N ASP A 320 -6.53 -28.39 -0.25
CA ASP A 320 -5.55 -28.28 -1.33
C ASP A 320 -4.46 -27.23 -0.97
N PRO A 321 -3.16 -27.57 -1.08
CA PRO A 321 -2.06 -26.65 -0.75
C PRO A 321 -2.07 -25.31 -1.51
N ARG A 322 -2.75 -25.24 -2.66
CA ARG A 322 -2.88 -24.02 -3.47
C ARG A 322 -3.99 -23.10 -2.96
N PHE A 323 -4.88 -23.59 -2.11
CA PHE A 323 -6.01 -22.83 -1.57
C PHE A 323 -5.60 -21.91 -0.41
N PRO A 324 -6.26 -20.75 -0.28
CA PRO A 324 -6.04 -19.82 0.83
C PRO A 324 -6.80 -20.23 2.12
N THR A 325 -7.30 -21.46 2.19
CA THR A 325 -7.94 -22.03 3.37
C THR A 325 -6.91 -22.25 4.47
N VAL A 326 -7.34 -22.27 5.74
CA VAL A 326 -6.45 -22.59 6.88
C VAL A 326 -5.80 -23.95 6.65
N ARG A 327 -6.61 -24.95 6.27
CA ARG A 327 -6.12 -26.30 5.97
C ARG A 327 -5.13 -26.32 4.81
N GLY A 328 -5.43 -25.63 3.71
CA GLY A 328 -4.56 -25.57 2.53
C GLY A 328 -3.19 -24.98 2.85
N ILE A 329 -3.14 -23.80 3.47
CA ILE A 329 -1.86 -23.14 3.78
C ILE A 329 -1.05 -23.92 4.82
N LEU A 330 -1.69 -24.51 5.84
CA LEU A 330 -1.02 -25.35 6.84
C LEU A 330 -0.52 -26.66 6.22
N ARG A 331 -1.31 -27.30 5.34
CA ARG A 331 -0.90 -28.51 4.60
C ARG A 331 0.28 -28.22 3.67
N ARG A 332 0.30 -27.05 3.02
CA ARG A 332 1.45 -26.59 2.21
C ARG A 332 2.73 -26.40 3.03
N GLY A 333 2.62 -26.10 4.33
CA GLY A 333 3.76 -25.96 5.24
C GLY A 333 3.87 -24.61 5.93
N MET A 334 2.81 -23.80 5.93
CA MET A 334 2.69 -22.68 6.84
C MET A 334 2.68 -23.18 8.29
N THR A 335 3.48 -22.57 9.16
CA THR A 335 3.42 -22.81 10.60
C THR A 335 2.46 -21.83 11.26
N VAL A 336 1.80 -22.26 12.33
CA VAL A 336 0.92 -21.38 13.13
C VAL A 336 1.71 -20.18 13.67
N GLU A 337 2.94 -20.41 14.12
CA GLU A 337 3.81 -19.35 14.63
C GLU A 337 4.20 -18.36 13.53
N GLY A 338 4.59 -18.82 12.34
CA GLY A 338 4.87 -17.94 11.20
C GLY A 338 3.66 -17.10 10.79
N LEU A 339 2.47 -17.71 10.79
CA LEU A 339 1.21 -17.02 10.52
C LEU A 339 0.86 -15.99 11.62
N LYS A 340 1.06 -16.33 12.90
CA LYS A 340 0.90 -15.42 14.05
C LYS A 340 1.81 -14.21 13.93
N GLN A 341 3.11 -14.43 13.71
CA GLN A 341 4.08 -13.35 13.55
C GLN A 341 3.74 -12.43 12.37
N PHE A 342 3.28 -13.00 11.25
CA PHE A 342 2.81 -12.20 10.11
C PHE A 342 1.58 -11.34 10.46
N ILE A 343 0.58 -11.91 11.13
CA ILE A 343 -0.65 -11.18 11.51
C ILE A 343 -0.35 -10.09 12.54
N ILE A 344 0.52 -10.37 13.52
CA ILE A 344 0.97 -9.39 14.52
C ILE A 344 1.75 -8.27 13.85
N ALA A 345 2.65 -8.58 12.91
CA ALA A 345 3.41 -7.59 12.16
C ALA A 345 2.53 -6.73 11.24
N GLN A 346 1.48 -7.31 10.64
CA GLN A 346 0.49 -6.57 9.85
C GLN A 346 -0.38 -5.66 10.73
N GLY A 347 -0.81 -6.19 11.87
CA GLY A 347 -1.53 -5.43 12.88
C GLY A 347 -2.97 -5.05 12.56
N SER A 348 -3.51 -4.15 13.40
CA SER A 348 -4.87 -3.59 13.31
C SER A 348 -4.99 -2.42 12.32
N SER A 349 -4.11 -2.36 11.31
CA SER A 349 -4.15 -1.30 10.29
C SER A 349 -5.52 -1.25 9.60
N LYS A 350 -6.06 -0.04 9.47
CA LYS A 350 -7.28 0.26 8.71
C LYS A 350 -7.04 0.33 7.19
N ALA A 351 -5.79 0.30 6.73
CA ALA A 351 -5.49 0.38 5.30
C ALA A 351 -5.85 -0.93 4.57
N VAL A 352 -6.66 -0.85 3.51
CA VAL A 352 -6.94 -1.98 2.62
C VAL A 352 -5.75 -2.16 1.67
N VAL A 353 -5.00 -3.24 1.85
CA VAL A 353 -3.80 -3.54 1.06
C VAL A 353 -3.88 -4.98 0.54
N PHE A 354 -3.50 -5.18 -0.73
CA PHE A 354 -3.28 -6.52 -1.29
C PHE A 354 -1.86 -6.97 -0.95
N MET A 355 -1.77 -8.11 -0.27
CA MET A 355 -0.51 -8.65 0.22
C MET A 355 -0.01 -9.77 -0.70
N GLU A 356 1.26 -9.69 -1.05
CA GLU A 356 1.96 -10.75 -1.76
C GLU A 356 2.18 -11.97 -0.86
N TRP A 357 2.01 -13.17 -1.42
CA TRP A 357 2.28 -14.43 -0.72
C TRP A 357 3.72 -14.53 -0.22
N ASP A 358 4.69 -13.96 -0.94
CA ASP A 358 6.09 -13.97 -0.53
C ASP A 358 6.32 -13.38 0.87
N LYS A 359 5.55 -12.36 1.24
CA LYS A 359 5.69 -11.70 2.55
C LYS A 359 5.36 -12.68 3.68
N ILE A 360 4.24 -13.39 3.58
CA ILE A 360 3.85 -14.34 4.63
C ILE A 360 4.81 -15.55 4.68
N TRP A 361 5.28 -16.01 3.53
CA TRP A 361 6.27 -17.09 3.47
C TRP A 361 7.63 -16.70 4.06
N ALA A 362 8.03 -15.42 3.93
CA ALA A 362 9.24 -14.91 4.57
C ALA A 362 9.17 -14.96 6.11
N PHE A 363 8.00 -14.67 6.71
CA PHE A 363 7.78 -14.87 8.15
C PHE A 363 7.86 -16.35 8.52
N ASN A 364 7.22 -17.23 7.74
CA ASN A 364 7.29 -18.67 7.97
C ASN A 364 8.73 -19.20 7.93
N LYS A 365 9.53 -18.74 6.96
CA LYS A 365 10.96 -19.09 6.84
C LYS A 365 11.75 -18.80 8.11
N LYS A 366 11.53 -17.63 8.74
CA LYS A 366 12.20 -17.24 9.99
C LYS A 366 11.95 -18.25 11.12
N VAL A 367 10.77 -18.88 11.14
CA VAL A 367 10.37 -19.87 12.13
C VAL A 367 10.93 -21.26 11.81
N ILE A 368 10.88 -21.69 10.54
CA ILE A 368 11.25 -23.06 10.15
C ILE A 368 12.76 -23.25 9.95
N ASP A 369 13.49 -22.24 9.44
CA ASP A 369 14.92 -22.40 9.13
C ASP A 369 15.76 -22.83 10.36
N PRO A 370 15.59 -22.26 11.56
CA PRO A 370 16.40 -22.64 12.73
C PRO A 370 16.18 -24.09 13.23
N ILE A 371 15.13 -24.77 12.77
CA ILE A 371 14.70 -26.08 13.30
C ILE A 371 14.59 -27.19 12.25
N ALA A 372 14.50 -26.87 10.95
CA ALA A 372 14.19 -27.86 9.90
C ALA A 372 15.39 -28.77 9.53
N PRO A 373 15.38 -30.09 9.74
CA PRO A 373 16.53 -30.95 9.43
C PRO A 373 16.96 -30.97 7.94
N ARG A 374 18.29 -31.07 7.78
CA ARG A 374 19.19 -31.21 6.61
C ARG A 374 19.11 -32.49 5.80
N TYR A 375 18.46 -32.53 4.62
CA TYR A 375 18.55 -33.70 3.72
C TYR A 375 19.06 -33.35 2.33
N ILE A 376 19.44 -34.39 1.58
CA ILE A 376 19.89 -34.28 0.19
C ILE A 376 18.92 -35.04 -0.71
N ALA A 377 18.59 -34.45 -1.84
CA ALA A 377 17.87 -35.12 -2.91
C ALA A 377 18.38 -34.62 -4.27
N LEU A 378 18.53 -35.55 -5.21
CA LEU A 378 18.99 -35.32 -6.57
C LEU A 378 17.87 -35.68 -7.55
N GLU A 379 17.88 -35.11 -8.74
CA GLU A 379 16.92 -35.50 -9.77
C GLU A 379 17.15 -36.94 -10.22
N ASN A 380 16.07 -37.70 -10.39
CA ASN A 380 16.19 -39.11 -10.73
C ASN A 380 16.79 -39.31 -12.14
N ASP A 381 16.34 -38.54 -13.12
CA ASP A 381 16.68 -38.81 -14.53
C ASP A 381 17.90 -37.99 -15.02
N ASN A 382 18.30 -36.96 -14.27
CA ASN A 382 19.35 -36.00 -14.64
C ASN A 382 20.53 -36.02 -13.64
N ARG A 383 21.09 -37.20 -13.38
CA ARG A 383 22.23 -37.41 -12.47
C ARG A 383 23.49 -37.89 -13.18
N ILE A 384 24.66 -37.52 -12.67
CA ILE A 384 25.98 -37.92 -13.17
C ILE A 384 26.76 -38.66 -12.08
N ILE A 385 27.53 -39.67 -12.50
CA ILE A 385 28.42 -40.42 -11.63
C ILE A 385 29.77 -39.69 -11.51
N VAL A 386 30.23 -39.51 -10.28
CA VAL A 386 31.59 -39.10 -9.94
C VAL A 386 32.32 -40.29 -9.33
N LYS A 387 33.45 -40.67 -9.92
CA LYS A 387 34.36 -41.70 -9.42
C LYS A 387 35.42 -41.05 -8.55
N VAL A 388 35.45 -41.41 -7.26
CA VAL A 388 36.33 -40.80 -6.27
C VAL A 388 37.48 -41.75 -5.97
N ASN A 389 38.66 -41.42 -6.51
CA ASN A 389 39.88 -42.19 -6.28
C ASN A 389 40.25 -42.16 -4.79
N ASN A 390 40.68 -43.31 -4.27
CA ASN A 390 41.07 -43.54 -2.88
C ASN A 390 39.95 -43.39 -1.83
N ALA A 391 38.68 -43.33 -2.23
CA ALA A 391 37.55 -43.37 -1.31
C ALA A 391 37.12 -44.81 -0.97
N ILE A 392 36.84 -45.07 0.31
CA ILE A 392 36.36 -46.36 0.82
C ILE A 392 34.89 -46.20 1.23
N LEU A 393 34.08 -47.22 0.99
CA LEU A 393 32.68 -47.24 1.42
C LEU A 393 32.61 -47.25 2.96
N GLN A 394 32.10 -46.19 3.56
CA GLN A 394 31.92 -46.09 5.01
C GLN A 394 30.76 -45.17 5.38
N ALA A 395 30.19 -45.38 6.57
CA ALA A 395 29.18 -44.53 7.17
C ALA A 395 29.83 -43.44 8.03
N LEU A 396 29.37 -42.19 7.90
CA LEU A 396 29.79 -41.05 8.70
C LEU A 396 28.59 -40.44 9.40
N GLU A 397 28.74 -40.05 10.66
CA GLU A 397 27.74 -39.26 11.37
C GLU A 397 28.00 -37.77 11.19
N VAL A 398 26.96 -37.04 10.75
CA VAL A 398 27.03 -35.60 10.50
C VAL A 398 25.83 -34.89 11.11
N PRO A 399 25.96 -33.62 11.52
CA PRO A 399 24.82 -32.86 12.05
C PRO A 399 23.67 -32.75 11.06
N ARG A 400 22.43 -32.90 11.53
CA ARG A 400 21.21 -32.65 10.73
C ARG A 400 21.03 -31.17 10.45
N HIS A 401 21.51 -30.27 11.30
CA HIS A 401 21.48 -28.83 11.08
C HIS A 401 22.87 -28.24 11.26
N PRO A 402 23.38 -27.42 10.32
CA PRO A 402 24.72 -26.84 10.41
C PRO A 402 24.96 -25.84 11.54
N LYS A 403 23.91 -25.38 12.24
CA LYS A 403 23.98 -24.33 13.26
C LYS A 403 23.22 -24.67 14.55
N ASN A 404 22.44 -25.76 14.56
CA ASN A 404 21.63 -26.16 15.69
C ASN A 404 21.89 -27.65 15.99
N ASN A 405 22.73 -27.90 16.99
CA ASN A 405 23.12 -29.27 17.35
C ASN A 405 21.97 -30.04 18.04
N GLU A 406 20.93 -29.36 18.53
CA GLU A 406 19.79 -29.98 19.20
C GLU A 406 18.90 -30.80 18.25
N VAL A 407 18.97 -30.54 16.94
CA VAL A 407 18.24 -31.29 15.90
C VAL A 407 18.81 -32.72 15.72
N GLY A 408 20.01 -32.99 16.25
CA GLY A 408 20.67 -34.30 16.23
C GLY A 408 21.54 -34.56 15.01
N THR A 409 22.02 -35.80 14.88
CA THR A 409 22.90 -36.27 13.81
C THR A 409 22.16 -37.17 12.82
N LYS A 410 22.72 -37.34 11.63
CA LYS A 410 22.27 -38.31 10.64
C LYS A 410 23.46 -39.04 10.06
N THR A 411 23.20 -40.24 9.57
CA THR A 411 24.21 -41.04 8.88
C THR A 411 24.24 -40.67 7.40
N ILE A 412 25.43 -40.40 6.87
CA ILE A 412 25.68 -40.31 5.43
C ILE A 412 26.66 -41.40 5.03
N TRP A 413 26.57 -41.85 3.80
CA TRP A 413 27.51 -42.81 3.25
C TRP A 413 28.44 -42.13 2.26
N VAL A 414 29.73 -42.40 2.36
CA VAL A 414 30.76 -41.98 1.40
C VAL A 414 31.33 -43.22 0.72
N GLY A 415 31.83 -43.11 -0.50
CA GLY A 415 32.33 -44.26 -1.24
C GLY A 415 32.99 -43.91 -2.58
N PRO A 416 33.45 -44.92 -3.32
CA PRO A 416 34.21 -44.74 -4.57
C PRO A 416 33.36 -44.23 -5.74
N GLU A 417 32.03 -44.40 -5.70
CA GLU A 417 31.10 -43.86 -6.70
C GLU A 417 29.98 -43.08 -6.02
N ILE A 418 29.76 -41.85 -6.47
CA ILE A 418 28.70 -40.97 -5.98
C ILE A 418 27.90 -40.36 -7.14
N TYR A 419 26.67 -39.94 -6.85
CA TYR A 419 25.82 -39.19 -7.76
C TYR A 419 25.83 -37.69 -7.41
N ILE A 420 25.80 -36.86 -8.44
CA ILE A 420 25.50 -35.42 -8.37
C ILE A 420 24.45 -35.07 -9.43
N ASP A 421 23.81 -33.91 -9.30
CA ASP A 421 22.92 -33.40 -10.35
C ASP A 421 23.72 -32.98 -11.60
N TYR A 422 23.13 -33.18 -12.78
CA TYR A 422 23.76 -32.82 -14.06
C TYR A 422 24.13 -31.34 -14.14
N ALA A 423 23.23 -30.44 -13.70
CA ALA A 423 23.47 -29.00 -13.71
C ALA A 423 24.67 -28.57 -12.83
N ASP A 424 24.93 -29.32 -11.76
CA ASP A 424 26.09 -29.14 -10.91
C ASP A 424 27.37 -29.68 -11.58
N ALA A 425 27.26 -30.79 -12.31
CA ALA A 425 28.36 -31.34 -13.11
C ALA A 425 28.85 -30.35 -14.18
N GLU A 426 27.94 -29.60 -14.82
CA GLU A 426 28.29 -28.56 -15.80
C GLU A 426 29.07 -27.39 -15.20
N SER A 427 28.94 -27.17 -13.89
CA SER A 427 29.58 -26.06 -13.19
C SER A 427 30.99 -26.42 -12.67
N LEU A 428 31.37 -27.70 -12.75
CA LEU A 428 32.69 -28.19 -12.33
C LEU A 428 33.75 -27.91 -13.38
N LYS A 429 35.00 -27.75 -12.91
CA LYS A 429 36.17 -27.55 -13.76
C LYS A 429 37.31 -28.47 -13.35
N GLU A 430 38.01 -29.01 -14.34
CA GLU A 430 39.19 -29.83 -14.11
C GLU A 430 40.29 -29.04 -13.39
N GLY A 431 40.93 -29.66 -12.41
CA GLY A 431 42.02 -29.08 -11.63
C GLY A 431 41.58 -28.32 -10.37
N GLU A 432 40.31 -27.92 -10.25
CA GLU A 432 39.76 -27.16 -9.12
C GLU A 432 39.20 -28.07 -8.00
N ASN A 433 39.10 -27.52 -6.78
CA ASN A 433 38.42 -28.17 -5.65
C ASN A 433 36.94 -27.79 -5.61
N ALA A 434 36.08 -28.77 -5.36
CA ALA A 434 34.67 -28.58 -5.05
C ALA A 434 34.35 -29.16 -3.66
N THR A 435 33.50 -28.48 -2.90
CA THR A 435 33.05 -28.92 -1.58
C THR A 435 31.82 -29.80 -1.72
N PHE A 436 31.98 -31.07 -1.38
CA PHE A 436 30.90 -32.02 -1.25
C PHE A 436 30.35 -31.87 0.17
N ILE A 437 29.13 -31.35 0.29
CA ILE A 437 28.53 -30.98 1.57
C ILE A 437 28.57 -32.16 2.53
N ASN A 438 29.02 -31.92 3.78
CA ASN A 438 29.20 -32.92 4.84
C ASN A 438 30.27 -34.01 4.58
N TRP A 439 31.02 -33.96 3.47
CA TRP A 439 32.16 -34.85 3.21
C TRP A 439 33.50 -34.10 3.21
N GLY A 440 33.58 -32.97 2.52
CA GLY A 440 34.79 -32.16 2.42
C GLY A 440 35.14 -31.76 0.98
N ASN A 441 36.37 -31.31 0.76
CA ASN A 441 36.85 -30.89 -0.55
C ASN A 441 37.37 -32.09 -1.35
N LEU A 442 36.87 -32.21 -2.59
CA LEU A 442 37.36 -33.16 -3.59
C LEU A 442 37.93 -32.38 -4.77
N ARG A 443 39.08 -32.83 -5.28
CA ARG A 443 39.73 -32.23 -6.44
C ARG A 443 39.25 -32.92 -7.72
N ILE A 444 38.74 -32.14 -8.66
CA ILE A 444 38.29 -32.67 -9.95
C ILE A 444 39.51 -32.96 -10.84
N LYS A 445 39.67 -34.21 -11.27
CA LYS A 445 40.80 -34.64 -12.10
C LYS A 445 40.46 -34.58 -13.59
N LYS A 446 39.31 -35.14 -13.96
CA LYS A 446 38.91 -35.28 -15.35
C LYS A 446 37.39 -35.30 -15.49
N ILE A 447 36.86 -34.63 -16.50
CA ILE A 447 35.44 -34.61 -16.85
C ILE A 447 35.29 -35.31 -18.20
N HIS A 448 34.62 -36.46 -18.21
CA HIS A 448 34.39 -37.24 -19.42
C HIS A 448 33.14 -36.72 -20.13
N LYS A 449 33.26 -36.48 -21.45
CA LYS A 449 32.19 -35.97 -22.29
C LYS A 449 32.02 -36.83 -23.54
N GLU A 450 30.78 -37.11 -23.89
CA GLU A 450 30.40 -37.75 -25.16
C GLU A 450 29.38 -36.85 -25.86
N SER A 451 29.63 -36.51 -27.13
CA SER A 451 28.76 -35.60 -27.91
C SER A 451 28.40 -34.30 -27.17
N GLU A 452 29.40 -33.66 -26.53
CA GLU A 452 29.26 -32.45 -25.69
C GLU A 452 28.44 -32.60 -24.40
N LYS A 453 27.92 -33.80 -24.09
CA LYS A 453 27.22 -34.10 -22.81
C LYS A 453 28.19 -34.75 -21.82
N ILE A 454 28.16 -34.34 -20.56
CA ILE A 454 28.98 -34.95 -19.50
C ILE A 454 28.43 -36.35 -19.18
N THR A 455 29.29 -37.36 -19.12
CA THR A 455 28.91 -38.76 -18.83
C THR A 455 29.40 -39.22 -17.46
N SER A 456 30.63 -38.87 -17.08
CA SER A 456 31.19 -39.16 -15.74
C SER A 456 32.31 -38.20 -15.38
N ILE A 457 32.65 -38.12 -14.09
CA ILE A 457 33.74 -37.27 -13.58
C ILE A 457 34.67 -38.11 -12.71
N ASP A 458 35.98 -37.94 -12.87
CA ASP A 458 36.98 -38.49 -11.96
C ASP A 458 37.42 -37.41 -10.96
N ALA A 459 37.40 -37.74 -9.67
CA ALA A 459 37.80 -36.87 -8.59
C ALA A 459 38.74 -37.60 -7.60
N GLU A 460 39.47 -36.84 -6.80
CA GLU A 460 40.35 -37.37 -5.74
C GLU A 460 40.08 -36.64 -4.42
N LEU A 461 40.19 -37.37 -3.30
CA LEU A 461 40.02 -36.80 -1.96
C LEU A 461 41.09 -35.74 -1.68
N ASN A 462 40.67 -34.55 -1.24
CA ASN A 462 41.56 -33.48 -0.78
C ASN A 462 41.05 -32.91 0.55
N LEU A 463 40.87 -33.80 1.53
CA LEU A 463 40.22 -33.49 2.80
C LEU A 463 41.05 -32.61 3.74
N SER A 464 42.36 -32.48 3.50
CA SER A 464 43.23 -31.58 4.25
C SER A 464 42.99 -30.10 3.90
N ASP A 465 42.42 -29.82 2.72
CA ASP A 465 42.00 -28.47 2.34
C ASP A 465 40.63 -28.14 2.96
N THR A 466 40.66 -27.26 3.97
CA THR A 466 39.47 -26.81 4.71
C THR A 466 38.96 -25.43 4.25
N ASP A 467 39.46 -24.89 3.12
CA ASP A 467 38.89 -23.66 2.52
C ASP A 467 37.58 -23.97 1.79
N PHE A 468 36.47 -23.97 2.54
CA PHE A 468 35.11 -24.14 2.00
C PHE A 468 34.46 -22.83 1.54
N LYS A 469 35.18 -21.70 1.60
CA LYS A 469 34.61 -20.37 1.29
C LYS A 469 34.77 -20.02 -0.19
N LYS A 470 35.80 -20.54 -0.86
CA LYS A 470 36.15 -20.23 -2.26
C LYS A 470 35.77 -21.31 -3.27
N THR A 471 35.26 -22.44 -2.80
CA THR A 471 34.95 -23.63 -3.59
C THR A 471 33.46 -23.72 -3.92
N LEU A 472 33.12 -24.37 -5.04
CA LEU A 472 31.73 -24.66 -5.39
C LEU A 472 31.15 -25.72 -4.44
N LYS A 473 29.98 -25.47 -3.85
CA LYS A 473 29.33 -26.40 -2.91
C LYS A 473 28.28 -27.26 -3.60
N LEU A 474 28.41 -28.57 -3.48
CA LEU A 474 27.59 -29.55 -4.18
C LEU A 474 26.82 -30.47 -3.22
N THR A 475 25.61 -30.82 -3.62
CA THR A 475 24.82 -31.90 -3.03
C THR A 475 25.12 -33.20 -3.77
N TRP A 476 25.19 -34.31 -3.04
CA TRP A 476 25.62 -35.59 -3.59
C TRP A 476 25.03 -36.73 -2.77
N LEU A 477 24.92 -37.92 -3.37
CA LEU A 477 24.54 -39.16 -2.69
C LEU A 477 25.53 -40.25 -3.10
N CYS A 478 25.95 -41.11 -2.17
CA CYS A 478 26.71 -42.31 -2.54
C CYS A 478 25.90 -43.15 -3.53
N LYS A 479 26.56 -43.94 -4.38
CA LYS A 479 25.87 -44.98 -5.14
C LYS A 479 25.82 -46.26 -4.29
N GLN A 480 24.60 -46.74 -4.03
CA GLN A 480 24.33 -47.98 -3.30
C GLN A 480 23.23 -48.78 -4.01
N ASP A 481 22.78 -49.87 -3.38
CA ASP A 481 21.62 -50.64 -3.85
C ASP A 481 20.39 -49.72 -4.00
N PRO A 482 19.67 -49.75 -5.14
CA PRO A 482 18.48 -48.94 -5.34
C PRO A 482 17.42 -49.08 -4.24
N SER A 483 17.30 -50.25 -3.58
CA SER A 483 16.35 -50.51 -2.49
C SER A 483 16.62 -49.68 -1.22
N GLU A 484 17.85 -49.17 -1.06
CA GLU A 484 18.21 -48.31 0.06
C GLU A 484 17.59 -46.92 -0.06
N TYR A 485 17.33 -46.44 -1.28
CA TYR A 485 16.78 -45.10 -1.53
C TYR A 485 15.25 -45.14 -1.61
N PRO A 486 14.52 -44.37 -0.78
CA PRO A 486 13.08 -44.29 -0.88
C PRO A 486 12.65 -43.61 -2.18
N THR A 487 11.64 -44.16 -2.86
CA THR A 487 10.96 -43.43 -3.93
C THR A 487 10.40 -42.12 -3.37
N THR A 488 10.84 -40.98 -3.92
CA THR A 488 10.51 -39.66 -3.40
C THR A 488 10.02 -38.74 -4.52
N TYR A 489 8.95 -37.99 -4.26
CA TYR A 489 8.42 -36.94 -5.15
C TYR A 489 8.47 -35.59 -4.46
N CYS A 490 9.06 -34.60 -5.14
CA CYS A 490 8.92 -33.19 -4.76
C CYS A 490 7.80 -32.55 -5.58
N VAL A 491 6.83 -31.95 -4.90
CA VAL A 491 5.66 -31.29 -5.49
C VAL A 491 5.77 -29.79 -5.31
N TYR A 492 5.68 -29.07 -6.42
CA TYR A 492 5.73 -27.62 -6.49
C TYR A 492 4.36 -27.07 -6.87
N PHE A 493 3.97 -25.96 -6.24
CA PHE A 493 2.66 -25.34 -6.42
C PHE A 493 2.80 -23.91 -6.92
N ASP A 494 2.02 -23.57 -7.93
CA ASP A 494 1.83 -22.20 -8.44
C ASP A 494 0.46 -21.65 -8.02
N HIS A 495 0.19 -20.39 -8.36
CA HIS A 495 -1.02 -19.69 -7.99
C HIS A 495 -2.26 -20.16 -8.78
N ILE A 496 -3.39 -20.28 -8.08
CA ILE A 496 -4.68 -20.65 -8.69
C ILE A 496 -5.29 -19.56 -9.58
N ILE A 497 -4.85 -18.31 -9.43
CA ILE A 497 -5.23 -17.19 -10.29
C ILE A 497 -3.96 -16.59 -10.92
N SER A 498 -3.96 -16.47 -12.24
CA SER A 498 -2.83 -15.95 -13.03
C SER A 498 -2.64 -14.44 -12.87
N LYS A 499 -3.72 -13.70 -12.60
CA LYS A 499 -3.71 -12.24 -12.37
C LYS A 499 -3.51 -11.90 -10.89
N ALA A 500 -2.63 -10.94 -10.61
CA ALA A 500 -2.29 -10.55 -9.24
C ALA A 500 -3.48 -9.98 -8.45
N VAL A 501 -4.26 -9.07 -9.05
CA VAL A 501 -5.46 -8.48 -8.45
C VAL A 501 -6.60 -8.54 -9.47
N LEU A 502 -7.77 -9.01 -9.03
CA LEU A 502 -8.99 -9.06 -9.85
C LEU A 502 -9.80 -7.78 -9.66
N GLY A 503 -10.19 -7.14 -10.76
CA GLY A 503 -11.08 -5.97 -10.75
C GLY A 503 -12.50 -6.31 -10.28
N LYS A 504 -13.26 -5.30 -9.84
CA LYS A 504 -14.63 -5.50 -9.28
C LYS A 504 -15.62 -6.14 -10.28
N ASN A 505 -15.47 -5.85 -11.56
CA ASN A 505 -16.37 -6.33 -12.63
C ASN A 505 -15.77 -7.48 -13.45
N GLU A 506 -14.57 -7.94 -13.13
CA GLU A 506 -13.90 -9.01 -13.87
C GLU A 506 -14.39 -10.39 -13.40
N ASP A 507 -14.68 -11.27 -14.36
CA ASP A 507 -14.97 -12.67 -14.06
C ASP A 507 -13.66 -13.40 -13.75
N PHE A 508 -13.53 -13.89 -12.52
CA PHE A 508 -12.35 -14.62 -12.06
C PHE A 508 -12.09 -15.89 -12.88
N LYS A 509 -13.12 -16.43 -13.54
CA LYS A 509 -13.00 -17.63 -14.39
C LYS A 509 -12.09 -17.40 -15.60
N ALA A 510 -11.91 -16.16 -16.05
CA ALA A 510 -11.02 -15.84 -17.16
C ALA A 510 -9.53 -15.86 -16.78
N TYR A 511 -9.21 -15.93 -15.48
CA TYR A 511 -7.85 -15.79 -14.96
C TYR A 511 -7.41 -17.01 -14.14
N ILE A 512 -7.96 -18.19 -14.44
CA ILE A 512 -7.58 -19.43 -13.77
C ILE A 512 -6.13 -19.77 -14.12
N GLY A 513 -5.33 -20.12 -13.12
CA GLY A 513 -3.98 -20.64 -13.31
C GLY A 513 -4.03 -22.06 -13.87
N HIS A 514 -3.24 -22.33 -14.91
CA HIS A 514 -3.07 -23.66 -15.49
C HIS A 514 -1.73 -24.26 -15.06
N GLU A 515 -1.63 -25.60 -15.02
CA GLU A 515 -0.41 -26.33 -14.66
C GLU A 515 0.18 -25.93 -13.28
N THR A 516 -0.70 -25.62 -12.32
CA THR A 516 -0.34 -25.06 -11.01
C THR A 516 0.22 -26.09 -10.02
N ARG A 517 0.43 -27.34 -10.46
CA ARG A 517 1.03 -28.42 -9.67
C ARG A 517 2.02 -29.17 -10.56
N LYS A 518 3.28 -29.23 -10.12
CA LYS A 518 4.35 -29.95 -10.80
C LYS A 518 5.00 -30.95 -9.86
N GLU A 519 5.05 -32.21 -10.26
CA GLU A 519 5.69 -33.29 -9.50
C GLU A 519 7.01 -33.68 -10.15
N THR A 520 8.04 -33.88 -9.34
CA THR A 520 9.38 -34.26 -9.81
C THR A 520 9.88 -35.44 -9.00
N LYS A 521 10.24 -36.52 -9.69
CA LYS A 521 10.80 -37.73 -9.06
C LYS A 521 12.25 -37.49 -8.67
N MET A 522 12.57 -37.81 -7.41
CA MET A 522 13.87 -37.54 -6.79
C MET A 522 14.52 -38.83 -6.30
N LEU A 523 15.85 -38.90 -6.39
CA LEU A 523 16.68 -39.83 -5.63
C LEU A 523 17.07 -39.14 -4.33
N ALA A 524 16.56 -39.60 -3.19
CA ALA A 524 16.64 -38.88 -1.94
C ALA A 524 17.36 -39.67 -0.84
N ASP A 525 17.98 -38.96 0.10
CA ASP A 525 18.73 -39.49 1.25
C ASP A 525 17.95 -40.64 1.95
N PRO A 526 18.56 -41.83 2.17
CA PRO A 526 17.91 -42.96 2.84
C PRO A 526 17.30 -42.61 4.20
N GLU A 527 17.88 -41.64 4.91
CA GLU A 527 17.39 -41.17 6.21
C GLU A 527 16.00 -40.53 6.13
N LEU A 528 15.52 -40.14 4.94
CA LEU A 528 14.16 -39.64 4.75
C LEU A 528 13.09 -40.70 5.04
N LYS A 529 13.42 -42.00 5.01
CA LYS A 529 12.51 -43.09 5.44
C LYS A 529 12.06 -42.92 6.90
N LYS A 530 12.84 -42.20 7.73
CA LYS A 530 12.54 -41.94 9.15
C LYS A 530 11.61 -40.74 9.36
N CYS A 531 11.37 -39.91 8.33
CA CYS A 531 10.50 -38.75 8.45
C CYS A 531 9.03 -39.16 8.53
N GLN A 532 8.27 -38.44 9.35
CA GLN A 532 6.85 -38.66 9.56
C GLN A 532 6.02 -37.63 8.79
N LYS A 533 4.74 -37.95 8.56
CA LYS A 533 3.81 -37.01 7.94
C LYS A 533 3.70 -35.77 8.81
N GLY A 534 3.88 -34.60 8.20
CA GLY A 534 3.85 -33.31 8.87
C GLY A 534 5.23 -32.69 9.13
N ASP A 535 6.30 -33.48 9.09
CA ASP A 535 7.66 -32.99 9.31
C ASP A 535 8.04 -31.91 8.29
N ILE A 536 8.68 -30.85 8.76
CA ILE A 536 9.24 -29.79 7.92
C ILE A 536 10.75 -30.01 7.82
N ILE A 537 11.23 -30.19 6.59
CA ILE A 537 12.63 -30.47 6.28
C ILE A 537 13.18 -29.44 5.29
N GLN A 538 14.49 -29.37 5.17
CA GLN A 538 15.14 -28.63 4.08
C GLN A 538 15.98 -29.57 3.23
N LEU A 539 15.65 -29.64 1.94
CA LEU A 539 16.49 -30.25 0.92
C LEU A 539 17.55 -29.22 0.55
N GLN A 540 18.82 -29.53 0.85
CA GLN A 540 19.91 -28.59 0.66
C GLN A 540 19.96 -28.12 -0.80
N ARG A 541 20.08 -26.80 -0.98
CA ARG A 541 20.06 -26.12 -2.30
C ARG A 541 18.77 -26.26 -3.12
N ARG A 542 17.72 -26.92 -2.61
CA ARG A 542 16.39 -27.04 -3.25
C ARG A 542 15.26 -26.35 -2.47
N GLY A 543 15.45 -26.07 -1.18
CA GLY A 543 14.52 -25.29 -0.37
C GLY A 543 13.85 -26.11 0.75
N PHE A 544 12.77 -25.57 1.29
CA PHE A 544 12.02 -26.16 2.40
C PHE A 544 10.87 -27.00 1.88
N PHE A 545 10.59 -28.11 2.55
CA PHE A 545 9.52 -29.03 2.18
C PHE A 545 8.79 -29.55 3.41
N LYS A 546 7.48 -29.78 3.27
CA LYS A 546 6.67 -30.51 4.25
C LYS A 546 6.39 -31.91 3.76
N VAL A 547 6.55 -32.91 4.62
CA VAL A 547 6.23 -34.30 4.32
C VAL A 547 4.70 -34.47 4.33
N ASP A 548 4.08 -34.51 3.15
CA ASP A 548 2.63 -34.75 3.03
C ASP A 548 2.30 -36.24 3.12
N GLN A 549 3.18 -37.07 2.58
CA GLN A 549 3.13 -38.53 2.67
C GLN A 549 4.48 -39.07 3.12
N ALA A 550 4.48 -39.81 4.24
CA ALA A 550 5.66 -40.52 4.73
C ALA A 550 5.86 -41.84 3.98
N TYR A 551 7.10 -42.33 4.00
CA TYR A 551 7.45 -43.63 3.44
C TYR A 551 6.69 -44.75 4.17
N ALA A 552 6.20 -45.74 3.41
CA ALA A 552 5.80 -47.01 3.98
C ALA A 552 6.29 -48.17 3.09
N PRO A 553 6.79 -49.27 3.68
CA PRO A 553 7.18 -50.44 2.91
C PRO A 553 5.98 -51.03 2.17
N ALA A 554 6.24 -51.92 1.21
CA ALA A 554 5.20 -52.59 0.44
C ALA A 554 4.18 -53.26 1.37
N SER A 555 2.91 -52.88 1.24
CA SER A 555 1.82 -53.50 2.01
C SER A 555 1.55 -54.91 1.48
N GLU A 556 1.23 -55.84 2.38
CA GLU A 556 0.75 -57.19 2.04
C GLU A 556 -0.47 -57.18 1.11
N ILE A 557 -1.25 -56.08 1.09
CA ILE A 557 -2.47 -55.93 0.27
C ILE A 557 -2.16 -55.32 -1.11
N SER A 558 -1.34 -54.27 -1.18
CA SER A 558 -1.08 -53.53 -2.44
C SER A 558 0.16 -53.99 -3.19
N GLY A 559 1.05 -54.77 -2.56
CA GLY A 559 2.33 -55.22 -3.13
C GLY A 559 3.29 -54.10 -3.53
N SER A 560 2.96 -52.84 -3.19
CA SER A 560 3.65 -51.64 -3.67
C SER A 560 4.06 -50.78 -2.49
N GLU A 561 5.32 -50.32 -2.49
CA GLU A 561 5.80 -49.33 -1.52
C GLU A 561 5.04 -48.00 -1.66
N ARG A 562 4.86 -47.28 -0.54
CA ARG A 562 4.32 -45.93 -0.58
C ARG A 562 5.47 -44.93 -0.65
N PRO A 563 5.53 -44.09 -1.71
CA PRO A 563 6.60 -43.14 -1.86
C PRO A 563 6.48 -42.00 -0.83
N ILE A 564 7.60 -41.32 -0.59
CA ILE A 564 7.64 -40.07 0.15
C ILE A 564 7.15 -38.94 -0.78
N VAL A 565 6.20 -38.13 -0.33
CA VAL A 565 5.72 -36.95 -1.06
C VAL A 565 6.02 -35.70 -0.26
N LEU A 566 6.79 -34.80 -0.87
CA LEU A 566 7.31 -33.58 -0.26
C LEU A 566 6.69 -32.36 -0.93
N TYR A 567 5.96 -31.55 -0.17
CA TYR A 567 5.34 -30.31 -0.64
C TYR A 567 6.27 -29.13 -0.43
N PHE A 568 6.58 -28.41 -1.51
CA PHE A 568 7.47 -27.25 -1.45
C PHE A 568 6.87 -26.11 -0.62
N ILE A 569 7.64 -25.63 0.35
CA ILE A 569 7.34 -24.47 1.18
C ILE A 569 8.11 -23.27 0.61
N PRO A 570 7.43 -22.22 0.13
CA PRO A 570 8.09 -21.02 -0.36
C PRO A 570 8.87 -20.31 0.76
N ASP A 571 9.91 -19.58 0.36
CA ASP A 571 10.85 -18.95 1.28
C ASP A 571 10.82 -17.40 1.22
N GLY A 572 9.91 -16.83 0.42
CA GLY A 572 9.66 -15.40 0.29
C GLY A 572 10.49 -14.66 -0.77
N HIS A 573 11.16 -15.36 -1.69
CA HIS A 573 11.88 -14.75 -2.82
C HIS A 573 11.21 -15.04 -4.18
N LYS A 574 11.07 -14.00 -5.03
CA LYS A 574 10.50 -14.05 -6.41
C LYS A 574 11.36 -14.79 -7.46
N LYS A 575 12.03 -15.91 -7.14
CA LYS A 575 12.82 -16.67 -8.13
C LYS A 575 12.09 -17.91 -8.62
N GLU A 576 12.36 -18.28 -9.87
CA GLU A 576 11.96 -19.57 -10.48
C GLU A 576 12.23 -20.74 -9.54
N ILE A 577 11.40 -21.78 -9.65
CA ILE A 577 11.44 -23.02 -8.86
C ILE A 577 12.90 -23.46 -8.66
N PRO A 578 13.39 -23.67 -7.43
CA PRO A 578 14.79 -24.00 -7.20
C PRO A 578 15.17 -25.36 -7.82
N THR A 579 15.75 -25.35 -9.02
CA THR A 579 16.48 -26.48 -9.59
C THR A 579 17.93 -26.42 -9.12
N SER A 580 18.59 -27.58 -9.01
CA SER A 580 20.04 -27.60 -8.80
C SER A 580 20.75 -26.94 -9.99
N GLY A 581 21.81 -26.17 -9.72
CA GLY A 581 22.57 -25.40 -10.71
C GLY A 581 22.63 -23.87 -10.47
N LEU A 582 23.74 -23.25 -10.87
CA LEU A 582 23.89 -21.78 -10.94
C LEU A 582 23.05 -21.24 -12.11
N SER A 583 22.05 -20.40 -11.84
CA SER A 583 21.16 -19.80 -12.84
C SER A 583 21.94 -19.14 -13.99
N LYS A 584 22.00 -19.78 -15.17
CA LYS A 584 22.34 -19.15 -16.46
C LYS A 584 21.11 -18.41 -16.97
N LYS A 585 21.27 -17.13 -17.34
CA LYS A 585 20.25 -16.39 -18.10
C LYS A 585 19.99 -17.14 -19.42
N PRO A 586 18.72 -17.38 -19.82
CA PRO A 586 18.46 -18.07 -21.07
C PRO A 586 18.73 -17.15 -22.26
N SER A 587 19.44 -17.72 -23.24
CA SER A 587 19.66 -17.18 -24.58
C SER A 587 19.18 -18.22 -25.60
N CYS A 588 18.64 -17.72 -26.71
CA CYS A 588 18.19 -18.40 -27.94
C CYS A 588 16.72 -18.87 -28.06
N SER A 589 15.89 -17.95 -28.56
CA SER A 589 15.17 -17.99 -29.86
C SER A 589 14.71 -19.32 -30.47
N GLU A 590 13.39 -19.43 -30.68
CA GLU A 590 12.78 -20.12 -31.83
C GLU A 590 12.21 -19.11 -32.84
N LYS A 591 12.32 -19.51 -34.11
CA LYS A 591 12.15 -18.71 -35.33
C LYS A 591 10.68 -18.41 -35.64
N LYS A 592 10.34 -17.14 -35.87
CA LYS A 592 9.28 -16.75 -36.83
C LYS A 592 9.86 -15.78 -37.87
N GLN A 593 9.72 -16.20 -39.12
CA GLN A 593 10.21 -15.54 -40.33
C GLN A 593 9.65 -14.12 -40.47
N LYS A 594 10.53 -13.13 -40.67
CA LYS A 594 10.22 -11.91 -41.42
C LYS A 594 11.39 -11.57 -42.35
N SER A 595 11.00 -11.15 -43.54
CA SER A 595 11.75 -10.91 -44.77
C SER A 595 12.92 -9.93 -44.66
N LYS A 596 14.03 -10.27 -45.34
CA LYS A 596 15.22 -9.44 -45.56
C LYS A 596 14.93 -8.18 -46.39
N LYS A 597 15.47 -7.04 -45.96
CA LYS A 597 16.15 -6.07 -46.85
C LYS A 597 17.43 -5.59 -46.17
N VAL A 598 18.48 -5.52 -46.98
CA VAL A 598 19.91 -5.46 -46.66
C VAL A 598 20.39 -4.01 -46.64
N THR A 599 21.28 -3.64 -45.71
CA THR A 599 22.54 -2.90 -45.99
C THR A 599 23.47 -2.84 -44.76
N THR A 600 24.59 -3.57 -44.89
CA THR A 600 26.01 -3.25 -44.57
C THR A 600 26.50 -2.82 -43.18
N GLU A 601 27.59 -3.48 -42.79
CA GLU A 601 28.32 -3.51 -41.51
C GLU A 601 29.19 -2.28 -41.21
N SER A 602 29.38 -1.97 -39.91
CA SER A 602 30.70 -1.72 -39.32
C SER A 602 30.73 -2.02 -37.80
N LYS A 603 31.86 -2.58 -37.37
CA LYS A 603 32.18 -3.38 -36.16
C LYS A 603 32.13 -2.70 -34.77
N ASP A 604 31.84 -3.56 -33.78
CA ASP A 604 32.34 -3.68 -32.39
C ASP A 604 32.25 -2.52 -31.38
N GLU A 605 31.40 -2.71 -30.34
CA GLU A 605 31.85 -2.86 -28.94
C GLU A 605 30.77 -3.57 -28.08
N SER A 606 31.12 -4.71 -27.48
CA SER A 606 30.27 -5.53 -26.60
C SER A 606 30.14 -4.99 -25.17
N PRO A 607 28.95 -4.94 -24.54
CA PRO A 607 28.79 -4.47 -23.16
C PRO A 607 29.06 -5.59 -22.12
N ARG A 608 30.03 -5.33 -21.23
CA ARG A 608 30.29 -6.13 -20.01
C ARG A 608 29.10 -6.08 -19.04
N LEU A 609 28.64 -7.25 -18.60
CA LEU A 609 27.66 -7.44 -17.52
C LEU A 609 28.13 -6.80 -16.20
N LYS A 610 27.45 -5.73 -15.74
CA LYS A 610 27.64 -5.14 -14.39
C LYS A 610 26.81 -5.89 -13.34
N LYS A 611 27.43 -6.20 -12.19
CA LYS A 611 26.78 -6.62 -10.94
C LYS A 611 25.69 -5.60 -10.55
N GLN A 612 24.45 -6.06 -10.41
CA GLN A 612 23.31 -5.23 -10.04
C GLN A 612 23.45 -4.79 -8.56
N THR A 613 23.66 -3.50 -8.33
CA THR A 613 23.63 -2.90 -6.99
C THR A 613 22.19 -2.66 -6.56
N ARG A 614 21.91 -2.75 -5.24
CA ARG A 614 20.58 -2.58 -4.59
C ARG A 614 19.96 -1.17 -4.75
N LEU A 615 20.56 -0.31 -5.59
CA LEU A 615 20.20 1.09 -5.80
C LEU A 615 19.24 1.31 -6.98
N GLY A 616 19.02 0.31 -7.84
CA GLY A 616 18.17 0.45 -9.02
C GLY A 616 16.68 0.64 -8.68
N LEU A 617 15.98 1.39 -9.53
CA LEU A 617 14.52 1.44 -9.54
C LEU A 617 13.98 0.10 -10.10
N GLU A 618 12.93 -0.43 -9.48
CA GLU A 618 12.32 -1.71 -9.86
C GLU A 618 11.12 -1.51 -10.80
N ALA A 619 10.40 -0.40 -10.62
CA ALA A 619 9.32 0.01 -11.51
C ALA A 619 9.84 0.94 -12.61
N LYS A 620 9.20 0.87 -13.79
CA LYS A 620 9.42 1.84 -14.87
C LYS A 620 8.30 2.87 -14.92
N LYS A 621 8.66 4.11 -15.24
CA LYS A 621 7.75 5.26 -15.35
C LYS A 621 6.57 4.99 -16.29
N GLU A 622 6.82 4.29 -17.39
CA GLU A 622 5.84 4.01 -18.44
C GLU A 622 4.91 2.83 -18.09
N GLU A 623 5.34 1.92 -17.21
CA GLU A 623 4.61 0.70 -16.84
C GLU A 623 3.81 0.88 -15.56
N ASN A 624 4.36 1.57 -14.55
CA ASN A 624 3.69 1.84 -13.28
C ASN A 624 4.17 3.18 -12.70
N LEU A 625 3.49 4.26 -13.07
CA LEU A 625 3.87 5.63 -12.69
C LEU A 625 3.84 5.85 -11.17
N ALA A 626 2.86 5.29 -10.44
CA ALA A 626 2.76 5.48 -9.00
C ALA A 626 3.92 4.82 -8.24
N ASP A 627 4.20 3.54 -8.50
CA ASP A 627 5.30 2.83 -7.84
C ASP A 627 6.66 3.42 -8.25
N TRP A 628 6.84 3.75 -9.55
CA TRP A 628 8.03 4.45 -10.02
C TRP A 628 8.22 5.79 -9.28
N TYR A 629 7.17 6.61 -9.16
CA TYR A 629 7.25 7.91 -8.51
C TYR A 629 7.64 7.77 -7.03
N SER A 630 6.98 6.86 -6.31
CA SER A 630 7.31 6.52 -4.92
C SER A 630 8.75 6.04 -4.75
N GLN A 631 9.24 5.18 -5.65
CA GLN A 631 10.63 4.70 -5.61
C GLN A 631 11.63 5.81 -5.92
N VAL A 632 11.38 6.67 -6.91
CA VAL A 632 12.27 7.77 -7.29
C VAL A 632 12.48 8.75 -6.15
N ILE A 633 11.40 9.20 -5.50
CA ILE A 633 11.50 10.21 -4.43
C ILE A 633 12.07 9.63 -3.12
N THR A 634 11.91 8.33 -2.86
CA THR A 634 12.49 7.69 -1.67
C THR A 634 13.93 7.25 -1.89
N LYS A 635 14.22 6.48 -2.95
CA LYS A 635 15.58 6.03 -3.29
C LYS A 635 16.49 7.20 -3.69
N GLY A 636 15.92 8.25 -4.27
CA GLY A 636 16.61 9.52 -4.55
C GLY A 636 16.77 10.44 -3.32
N GLU A 637 16.33 10.02 -2.14
CA GLU A 637 16.49 10.74 -0.87
C GLU A 637 15.82 12.12 -0.83
N MET A 638 14.66 12.29 -1.49
CA MET A 638 13.87 13.52 -1.45
C MET A 638 12.97 13.57 -0.22
N ILE A 639 12.37 12.43 0.14
CA ILE A 639 11.48 12.29 1.30
C ILE A 639 11.78 11.03 2.10
N GLU A 640 11.29 11.01 3.33
CA GLU A 640 11.06 9.81 4.13
C GLU A 640 9.57 9.78 4.53
N TYR A 641 8.97 8.59 4.55
CA TYR A 641 7.60 8.42 5.06
C TYR A 641 7.57 8.65 6.57
N TYR A 642 6.61 9.42 7.05
CA TYR A 642 6.41 9.67 8.48
C TYR A 642 5.28 8.80 9.05
N ASP A 643 5.23 8.66 10.38
CA ASP A 643 4.24 7.83 11.09
C ASP A 643 2.80 8.34 10.90
N VAL A 644 2.61 9.63 10.60
CA VAL A 644 1.30 10.21 10.27
C VAL A 644 1.09 10.16 8.75
N SER A 645 0.08 9.41 8.30
CA SER A 645 -0.27 9.29 6.88
C SER A 645 -0.51 10.66 6.24
N GLY A 646 0.19 10.93 5.14
CA GLY A 646 0.10 12.18 4.39
C GLY A 646 1.01 13.31 4.90
N CYS A 647 1.77 13.06 5.96
CA CYS A 647 2.90 13.89 6.40
C CYS A 647 4.22 13.20 5.99
N TYR A 648 5.22 13.99 5.60
CA TYR A 648 6.49 13.46 5.07
C TYR A 648 7.66 14.28 5.60
N ILE A 649 8.78 13.61 5.86
CA ILE A 649 10.03 14.30 6.19
C ILE A 649 10.68 14.72 4.87
N LEU A 650 10.77 16.02 4.60
CA LEU A 650 11.53 16.54 3.47
C LEU A 650 13.03 16.48 3.78
N ARG A 651 13.75 15.64 3.03
CA ARG A 651 15.20 15.49 3.17
C ARG A 651 15.94 16.69 2.53
N PRO A 652 17.24 16.88 2.80
CA PRO A 652 17.98 18.07 2.35
C PRO A 652 17.86 18.39 0.85
N TRP A 653 17.79 17.37 -0.01
CA TRP A 653 17.63 17.54 -1.46
C TRP A 653 16.34 18.27 -1.83
N ALA A 654 15.20 17.81 -1.31
CA ALA A 654 13.90 18.43 -1.56
C ALA A 654 13.81 19.82 -0.93
N PHE A 655 14.28 19.96 0.32
CA PHE A 655 14.21 21.23 1.03
C PHE A 655 15.11 22.31 0.41
N ALA A 656 16.25 21.93 -0.18
CA ALA A 656 17.11 22.86 -0.91
C ALA A 656 16.45 23.42 -2.18
N ILE A 657 15.68 22.60 -2.90
CA ILE A 657 14.90 23.05 -4.06
C ILE A 657 13.86 24.08 -3.60
N TRP A 658 13.12 23.77 -2.53
CA TRP A 658 12.16 24.72 -1.94
C TRP A 658 12.82 26.04 -1.51
N LYS A 659 14.00 25.95 -0.87
CA LYS A 659 14.79 27.13 -0.48
C LYS A 659 15.21 27.98 -1.69
N ASN A 660 15.56 27.37 -2.82
CA ASN A 660 15.93 28.10 -4.04
C ASN A 660 14.71 28.77 -4.69
N ILE A 661 13.55 28.10 -4.69
CA ILE A 661 12.27 28.70 -5.14
C ILE A 661 11.94 29.92 -4.27
N LYS A 662 11.98 29.76 -2.94
CA LYS A 662 11.78 30.85 -1.98
C LYS A 662 12.73 32.01 -2.24
N LYS A 663 14.04 31.75 -2.33
CA LYS A 663 15.06 32.79 -2.57
C LYS A 663 14.79 33.60 -3.84
N PHE A 664 14.42 32.94 -4.93
CA PHE A 664 14.12 33.62 -6.18
C PHE A 664 12.85 34.46 -6.08
N PHE A 665 11.78 33.87 -5.56
CA PHE A 665 10.49 34.54 -5.49
C PHE A 665 10.51 35.71 -4.50
N ASP A 666 11.10 35.53 -3.32
CA ASP A 666 11.30 36.59 -2.32
C ASP A 666 11.99 37.82 -2.92
N ALA A 667 13.07 37.61 -3.68
CA ALA A 667 13.79 38.71 -4.32
C ALA A 667 12.87 39.49 -5.28
N LYS A 668 12.10 38.77 -6.10
CA LYS A 668 11.19 39.38 -7.09
C LYS A 668 10.03 40.14 -6.46
N ILE A 669 9.37 39.56 -5.45
CA ILE A 669 8.25 40.23 -4.78
C ILE A 669 8.72 41.38 -3.87
N THR A 670 9.94 41.29 -3.32
CA THR A 670 10.56 42.41 -2.58
C THR A 670 10.81 43.60 -3.51
N ASP A 671 11.30 43.37 -4.73
CA ASP A 671 11.47 44.42 -5.73
C ASP A 671 10.13 45.07 -6.13
N MET A 672 9.02 44.33 -6.03
CA MET A 672 7.65 44.85 -6.22
C MET A 672 7.12 45.61 -4.99
N GLY A 673 7.88 45.67 -3.88
CA GLY A 673 7.45 46.30 -2.63
C GLY A 673 6.52 45.45 -1.77
N VAL A 674 6.39 44.15 -2.04
CA VAL A 674 5.68 43.20 -1.18
C VAL A 674 6.51 42.93 0.07
N LYS A 675 5.87 42.94 1.25
CA LYS A 675 6.53 42.75 2.55
C LYS A 675 6.20 41.38 3.14
N GLU A 676 7.21 40.73 3.70
CA GLU A 676 7.03 39.49 4.45
C GLU A 676 6.29 39.74 5.77
N CYS A 677 5.38 38.84 6.13
CA CYS A 677 4.63 38.88 7.38
C CYS A 677 4.46 37.47 7.97
N TYR A 678 4.00 37.40 9.22
CA TYR A 678 3.66 36.14 9.88
C TYR A 678 2.28 36.24 10.54
N PHE A 679 1.40 35.33 10.17
CA PHE A 679 0.14 35.08 10.85
C PHE A 679 0.14 33.67 11.48
N PRO A 680 -0.54 33.50 12.63
CA PRO A 680 -0.52 32.24 13.38
C PRO A 680 -1.24 31.10 12.67
N MET A 681 -0.83 29.87 12.99
CA MET A 681 -1.38 28.63 12.40
C MET A 681 -2.77 28.24 12.95
N PHE A 682 -3.11 28.69 14.15
CA PHE A 682 -4.32 28.28 14.86
C PHE A 682 -5.46 29.28 14.63
N VAL A 683 -6.63 28.77 14.26
CA VAL A 683 -7.85 29.54 13.97
C VAL A 683 -8.94 29.09 14.91
N SER A 684 -9.60 30.02 15.60
CA SER A 684 -10.74 29.65 16.46
C SER A 684 -11.92 29.14 15.61
N LYS A 685 -12.73 28.25 16.19
CA LYS A 685 -13.93 27.74 15.51
C LYS A 685 -14.85 28.89 15.09
N ALA A 686 -15.06 29.88 15.96
CA ALA A 686 -15.89 31.04 15.65
C ALA A 686 -15.37 31.87 14.46
N ALA A 687 -14.04 31.97 14.29
CA ALA A 687 -13.47 32.67 13.14
C ALA A 687 -13.70 31.90 11.84
N LEU A 688 -13.49 30.57 11.86
CA LEU A 688 -13.69 29.70 10.69
C LEU A 688 -15.17 29.64 10.25
N GLU A 689 -16.11 29.63 11.21
CA GLU A 689 -17.54 29.56 10.90
C GLU A 689 -18.08 30.83 10.22
N LYS A 690 -17.48 32.01 10.45
CA LYS A 690 -17.85 33.23 9.71
C LYS A 690 -17.70 33.10 8.19
N GLU A 691 -16.77 32.24 7.74
CA GLU A 691 -16.52 31.99 6.32
C GLU A 691 -17.52 31.00 5.69
N LYS A 692 -18.01 30.06 6.51
CA LYS A 692 -18.95 29.00 6.11
C LYS A 692 -20.31 29.56 5.68
N ASP A 693 -20.76 30.65 6.29
CA ASP A 693 -22.07 31.26 5.98
C ASP A 693 -22.11 31.96 4.61
N HIS A 694 -20.95 32.23 4.00
CA HIS A 694 -20.85 33.02 2.76
C HIS A 694 -20.20 32.28 1.59
N ILE A 695 -19.51 31.15 1.83
CA ILE A 695 -18.90 30.31 0.78
C ILE A 695 -19.45 28.88 0.90
N ALA A 696 -20.49 28.58 0.11
CA ALA A 696 -21.26 27.33 0.18
C ALA A 696 -20.45 26.04 -0.06
N ASP A 697 -19.28 26.13 -0.70
CA ASP A 697 -18.40 25.00 -1.01
C ASP A 697 -17.21 24.86 -0.05
N PHE A 698 -17.11 25.69 1.00
CA PHE A 698 -16.05 25.59 2.01
C PHE A 698 -16.38 24.48 3.02
N ALA A 699 -16.28 23.21 2.61
CA ALA A 699 -16.38 22.08 3.53
C ALA A 699 -15.06 21.96 4.32
N PRO A 700 -15.01 22.32 5.62
CA PRO A 700 -13.77 22.35 6.36
C PRO A 700 -13.44 20.92 6.82
N GLU A 701 -12.87 20.11 5.93
CA GLU A 701 -12.13 18.89 6.30
C GLU A 701 -10.79 19.31 6.93
N VAL A 702 -10.88 20.01 8.07
CA VAL A 702 -9.76 20.59 8.83
C VAL A 702 -9.37 19.71 10.02
N ALA A 703 -8.11 19.81 10.44
CA ALA A 703 -7.68 19.19 11.70
C ALA A 703 -8.07 20.09 12.88
N TRP A 704 -8.64 19.51 13.93
CA TRP A 704 -9.05 20.21 15.14
C TRP A 704 -8.12 19.87 16.32
N VAL A 705 -7.73 20.89 17.06
CA VAL A 705 -7.15 20.80 18.39
C VAL A 705 -8.29 20.96 19.39
N THR A 706 -8.60 19.88 20.11
CA THR A 706 -9.71 19.83 21.08
C THR A 706 -9.24 19.64 22.51
N LYS A 707 -7.96 19.36 22.74
CA LYS A 707 -7.38 19.07 24.06
C LYS A 707 -6.10 19.86 24.31
N SER A 708 -5.87 20.22 25.58
CA SER A 708 -4.62 20.77 26.09
C SER A 708 -4.18 19.96 27.32
N GLY A 709 -3.12 19.16 27.19
CA GLY A 709 -2.81 18.12 28.17
C GLY A 709 -3.93 17.07 28.21
N GLU A 710 -4.46 16.80 29.40
CA GLU A 710 -5.58 15.87 29.60
C GLU A 710 -6.97 16.54 29.63
N SER A 711 -7.04 17.87 29.52
CA SER A 711 -8.29 18.64 29.58
C SER A 711 -8.79 19.01 28.19
N ASP A 712 -10.10 18.94 27.99
CA ASP A 712 -10.75 19.44 26.77
C ASP A 712 -10.69 20.98 26.74
N LEU A 713 -10.44 21.54 25.56
CA LEU A 713 -10.49 22.98 25.31
C LEU A 713 -11.95 23.44 25.31
N ALA A 714 -12.22 24.58 25.94
CA ALA A 714 -13.56 25.18 25.96
C ALA A 714 -14.08 25.50 24.56
N GLU A 715 -13.19 25.91 23.64
CA GLU A 715 -13.48 26.09 22.22
C GLU A 715 -12.45 25.29 21.39
N PRO A 716 -12.90 24.41 20.48
CA PRO A 716 -12.02 23.76 19.52
C PRO A 716 -11.28 24.77 18.64
N ILE A 717 -10.01 24.50 18.36
CA ILE A 717 -9.16 25.35 17.53
C ILE A 717 -8.82 24.58 16.24
N ALA A 718 -9.10 25.14 15.08
CA ALA A 718 -8.71 24.55 13.81
C ALA A 718 -7.22 24.82 13.54
N VAL A 719 -6.52 23.82 13.00
CA VAL A 719 -5.24 24.02 12.31
C VAL A 719 -5.58 24.56 10.93
N ARG A 720 -5.06 25.76 10.60
CA ARG A 720 -5.53 26.53 9.45
C ARG A 720 -5.54 25.72 8.13
N PRO A 721 -6.67 25.75 7.39
CA PRO A 721 -6.70 25.33 5.98
C PRO A 721 -6.47 26.47 4.99
N THR A 722 -6.75 27.70 5.44
CA THR A 722 -6.81 28.94 4.65
C THR A 722 -6.36 30.13 5.51
N SER A 723 -6.00 31.25 4.89
CA SER A 723 -5.39 32.39 5.58
C SER A 723 -6.25 33.64 5.59
N GLU A 724 -7.24 33.73 4.72
CA GLU A 724 -8.21 34.82 4.62
C GLU A 724 -8.91 35.07 5.97
N THR A 725 -9.38 34.00 6.62
CA THR A 725 -10.04 34.05 7.95
C THR A 725 -9.18 34.71 9.04
N VAL A 726 -7.86 34.60 8.92
CA VAL A 726 -6.90 35.10 9.92
C VAL A 726 -6.40 36.50 9.55
N MET A 727 -6.15 36.74 8.26
CA MET A 727 -5.54 37.98 7.76
C MET A 727 -6.53 39.13 7.63
N TYR A 728 -7.70 38.88 7.06
CA TYR A 728 -8.65 39.95 6.69
C TYR A 728 -9.26 40.70 7.88
N PRO A 729 -9.54 40.06 9.03
CA PRO A 729 -9.89 40.79 10.26
C PRO A 729 -8.78 41.70 10.80
N ALA A 730 -7.51 41.45 10.43
CA ALA A 730 -6.41 42.37 10.76
C ALA A 730 -6.33 43.51 9.74
N TYR A 731 -6.58 43.23 8.45
CA TYR A 731 -6.56 44.24 7.40
C TYR A 731 -7.61 45.33 7.63
N SER A 732 -8.83 44.98 8.05
CA SER A 732 -9.86 45.96 8.41
C SER A 732 -9.48 46.87 9.59
N LYS A 733 -8.54 46.42 10.45
CA LYS A 733 -7.99 47.25 11.54
C LYS A 733 -6.83 48.13 11.06
N TRP A 734 -6.01 47.63 10.14
CA TRP A 734 -4.84 48.34 9.65
C TRP A 734 -5.15 49.38 8.60
N ILE A 735 -6.17 49.15 7.76
CA ILE A 735 -6.60 50.06 6.71
C ILE A 735 -7.66 50.98 7.30
N GLN A 736 -7.35 52.26 7.44
CA GLN A 736 -8.30 53.29 7.89
C GLN A 736 -8.49 54.37 6.82
N SER A 737 -7.46 54.64 6.01
CA SER A 737 -7.46 55.67 4.96
C SER A 737 -6.80 55.17 3.67
N TYR A 738 -7.04 55.84 2.55
CA TYR A 738 -6.32 55.58 1.29
C TYR A 738 -4.80 55.62 1.42
N ARG A 739 -4.26 56.34 2.42
CA ARG A 739 -2.81 56.44 2.69
C ARG A 739 -2.19 55.13 3.19
N ASP A 740 -3.00 54.22 3.69
CA ASP A 740 -2.56 52.90 4.16
C ASP A 740 -2.47 51.90 2.99
N LEU A 741 -2.95 52.27 1.80
CA LEU A 741 -2.98 51.45 0.60
C LEU A 741 -1.83 51.83 -0.37
N PRO A 742 -1.29 50.86 -1.13
CA PRO A 742 -1.63 49.45 -1.10
C PRO A 742 -0.98 48.70 0.07
N ILE A 743 -1.70 47.75 0.67
CA ILE A 743 -1.11 46.72 1.53
C ILE A 743 -0.71 45.55 0.65
N ARG A 744 0.59 45.23 0.61
CA ARG A 744 1.11 44.08 -0.14
C ARG A 744 1.90 43.16 0.79
N LEU A 745 1.32 42.03 1.21
CA LEU A 745 1.94 41.11 2.15
C LEU A 745 2.13 39.70 1.59
N ASN A 746 3.22 39.04 1.98
CA ASN A 746 3.54 37.65 1.70
C ASN A 746 3.80 36.87 2.99
N GLN A 747 3.44 35.59 3.02
CA GLN A 747 3.76 34.65 4.10
C GLN A 747 4.22 33.30 3.53
N TRP A 748 5.32 32.79 4.09
CA TRP A 748 5.74 31.39 3.94
C TRP A 748 5.37 30.60 5.16
N ASN A 749 4.73 29.46 4.95
CA ASN A 749 3.78 28.96 5.94
C ASN A 749 3.57 27.43 5.74
N ASN A 750 3.09 26.73 6.78
CA ASN A 750 2.62 25.34 6.64
C ASN A 750 1.09 25.35 6.60
N VAL A 751 0.52 24.53 5.71
CA VAL A 751 -0.93 24.34 5.58
C VAL A 751 -1.27 22.89 5.87
N VAL A 752 -2.38 22.66 6.58
CA VAL A 752 -2.91 21.33 6.85
C VAL A 752 -4.29 21.19 6.20
N ARG A 753 -4.44 20.22 5.29
CA ARG A 753 -5.73 19.85 4.67
C ARG A 753 -6.01 18.37 4.90
N TRP A 754 -7.14 18.07 5.54
CA TRP A 754 -7.50 16.71 5.94
C TRP A 754 -8.56 16.08 5.04
N GLU A 755 -8.55 16.43 3.75
CA GLU A 755 -9.66 16.22 2.81
C GLU A 755 -9.62 14.89 2.00
N PHE A 756 -8.51 14.14 2.05
CA PHE A 756 -8.31 12.95 1.19
C PHE A 756 -7.96 11.66 1.93
N LYS A 757 -8.46 10.56 1.36
CA LYS A 757 -8.25 9.18 1.84
C LYS A 757 -6.88 8.61 1.45
N HIS A 758 -6.28 9.08 0.35
CA HIS A 758 -5.03 8.56 -0.20
C HIS A 758 -4.05 9.70 -0.53
N PRO A 759 -3.12 10.04 0.39
CA PRO A 759 -2.14 11.08 0.14
C PRO A 759 -1.03 10.60 -0.83
N GLN A 760 -0.63 11.47 -1.75
CA GLN A 760 0.50 11.27 -2.65
C GLN A 760 1.57 12.33 -2.37
N PRO A 761 2.82 11.95 -2.05
CA PRO A 761 3.86 12.90 -1.67
C PRO A 761 4.06 14.00 -2.72
N PHE A 762 4.28 15.24 -2.26
CA PHE A 762 4.30 16.49 -3.03
C PHE A 762 3.01 16.85 -3.79
N ILE A 763 2.28 15.90 -4.37
CA ILE A 763 1.11 16.17 -5.21
C ILE A 763 -0.13 16.50 -4.37
N ARG A 764 -0.42 15.65 -3.38
CA ARG A 764 -1.59 15.72 -2.50
C ARG A 764 -1.23 15.23 -1.11
N THR A 765 -0.70 16.12 -0.27
CA THR A 765 -0.20 15.82 1.09
C THR A 765 -1.04 16.53 2.14
N ARG A 766 -1.20 15.92 3.32
CA ARG A 766 -2.01 16.50 4.41
C ARG A 766 -1.34 17.72 4.99
N GLU A 767 -0.02 17.67 5.15
CA GLU A 767 0.81 18.80 5.52
C GLU A 767 1.74 19.14 4.36
N PHE A 768 1.85 20.43 4.02
CA PHE A 768 2.80 20.91 3.02
C PHE A 768 3.26 22.33 3.32
N LEU A 769 4.42 22.66 2.76
CA LEU A 769 4.93 24.03 2.75
C LEU A 769 4.23 24.79 1.63
N TRP A 770 3.81 26.00 1.97
CA TRP A 770 3.00 26.86 1.13
C TRP A 770 3.55 28.29 1.18
N GLN A 771 3.31 29.00 0.10
CA GLN A 771 3.54 30.43 -0.03
C GLN A 771 2.19 31.05 -0.37
N GLU A 772 1.83 32.10 0.36
CA GLU A 772 0.63 32.88 0.10
C GLU A 772 0.93 34.37 0.15
N GLY A 773 0.41 35.12 -0.81
CA GLY A 773 0.38 36.56 -0.79
C GLY A 773 -1.05 37.06 -0.73
N HIS A 774 -1.28 38.05 0.11
CA HIS A 774 -2.57 38.71 0.25
C HIS A 774 -2.34 40.22 0.18
N THR A 775 -3.09 40.88 -0.69
CA THR A 775 -2.89 42.30 -0.97
C THR A 775 -4.23 43.03 -1.05
N ALA A 776 -4.20 44.33 -0.80
CA ALA A 776 -5.36 45.21 -0.82
C ALA A 776 -5.00 46.54 -1.48
N PHE A 777 -5.84 46.97 -2.43
CA PHE A 777 -5.65 48.15 -3.27
C PHE A 777 -6.88 49.06 -3.22
N ALA A 778 -6.67 50.35 -3.49
CA ALA A 778 -7.76 51.30 -3.63
C ALA A 778 -8.52 51.09 -4.95
N THR A 779 -7.82 50.74 -6.03
CA THR A 779 -8.43 50.60 -7.36
C THR A 779 -8.40 49.17 -7.90
N SER A 780 -9.43 48.81 -8.67
CA SER A 780 -9.50 47.52 -9.35
C SER A 780 -8.35 47.31 -10.34
N LYS A 781 -7.91 48.38 -11.00
CA LYS A 781 -6.87 48.31 -12.05
C LYS A 781 -5.53 47.85 -11.46
N GLU A 782 -5.08 48.48 -10.38
CA GLU A 782 -3.82 48.12 -9.72
C GLU A 782 -3.85 46.69 -9.18
N ALA A 783 -4.98 46.27 -8.59
CA ALA A 783 -5.16 44.90 -8.13
C ALA A 783 -5.07 43.89 -9.29
N GLN A 784 -5.71 44.17 -10.43
CA GLN A 784 -5.62 43.29 -11.61
C GLN A 784 -4.22 43.24 -12.21
N GLU A 785 -3.50 44.37 -12.26
CA GLU A 785 -2.12 44.44 -12.76
C GLU A 785 -1.20 43.51 -11.95
N GLU A 786 -1.27 43.55 -10.62
CA GLU A 786 -0.48 42.65 -9.76
C GLU A 786 -0.80 41.17 -10.03
N VAL A 787 -2.06 40.81 -10.28
CA VAL A 787 -2.44 39.41 -10.55
C VAL A 787 -1.65 38.85 -11.75
N TYR A 788 -1.47 39.65 -12.80
CA TYR A 788 -0.71 39.26 -13.99
C TYR A 788 0.82 39.32 -13.78
N GLU A 789 1.31 40.26 -12.97
CA GLU A 789 2.73 40.31 -12.59
C GLU A 789 3.14 39.05 -11.83
N ILE A 790 2.35 38.66 -10.82
CA ILE A 790 2.58 37.44 -10.04
C ILE A 790 2.47 36.19 -10.89
N LEU A 791 1.51 36.13 -11.82
CA LEU A 791 1.39 35.03 -12.77
C LEU A 791 2.67 34.86 -13.61
N GLU A 792 3.28 35.96 -14.05
CA GLU A 792 4.53 35.90 -14.80
C GLU A 792 5.70 35.42 -13.93
N LEU A 793 5.76 35.82 -12.66
CA LEU A 793 6.75 35.30 -11.73
C LEU A 793 6.59 33.79 -11.50
N TYR A 794 5.36 33.29 -11.35
CA TYR A 794 5.11 31.85 -11.26
C TYR A 794 5.54 31.11 -12.52
N LYS A 795 5.25 31.66 -13.71
CA LYS A 795 5.76 31.09 -14.96
C LYS A 795 7.30 31.04 -14.97
N GLN A 796 7.98 32.11 -14.54
CA GLN A 796 9.45 32.14 -14.43
C GLN A 796 9.99 31.10 -13.45
N ILE A 797 9.30 30.80 -12.34
CA ILE A 797 9.70 29.69 -11.47
C ILE A 797 9.72 28.37 -12.25
N TYR A 798 8.67 28.07 -13.02
CA TYR A 798 8.61 26.84 -13.80
C TYR A 798 9.62 26.83 -14.96
N THR A 799 9.66 27.87 -15.79
CA THR A 799 10.52 27.90 -16.99
C THR A 799 11.99 28.14 -16.65
N ASP A 800 12.26 29.12 -15.81
CA ASP A 800 13.61 29.65 -15.63
C ASP A 800 14.34 28.94 -14.48
N LEU A 801 13.65 28.49 -13.43
CA LEU A 801 14.31 27.70 -12.37
C LEU A 801 14.20 26.20 -12.58
N LEU A 802 13.02 25.71 -12.98
CA LEU A 802 12.73 24.28 -13.02
C LEU A 802 12.85 23.67 -14.42
N ALA A 803 13.06 24.46 -15.47
CA ALA A 803 13.12 24.00 -16.85
C ALA A 803 11.84 23.28 -17.32
N ILE A 804 10.66 23.76 -16.88
CA ILE A 804 9.34 23.18 -17.19
C ILE A 804 8.51 24.20 -17.98
N PRO A 805 8.02 23.85 -19.18
CA PRO A 805 7.07 24.71 -19.90
C PRO A 805 5.72 24.70 -19.19
N VAL A 806 5.03 25.84 -19.21
CA VAL A 806 3.68 25.97 -18.67
C VAL A 806 2.79 26.76 -19.61
N VAL A 807 1.50 26.45 -19.61
CA VAL A 807 0.48 27.24 -20.30
C VAL A 807 -0.13 28.21 -19.30
N LYS A 808 -0.01 29.51 -19.58
CA LYS A 808 -0.64 30.55 -18.77
C LYS A 808 -2.04 30.88 -19.29
N GLY A 809 -2.99 30.99 -18.38
CA GLY A 809 -4.38 31.27 -18.73
C GLY A 809 -5.24 31.68 -17.55
N ARG A 810 -6.52 31.93 -17.84
CA ARG A 810 -7.57 32.22 -16.86
C ARG A 810 -8.41 30.98 -16.61
N LYS A 811 -8.76 30.67 -15.37
CA LYS A 811 -9.73 29.59 -15.07
C LYS A 811 -11.12 29.95 -15.60
N THR A 812 -11.90 28.94 -15.97
CA THR A 812 -13.32 29.13 -16.30
C THR A 812 -14.09 29.57 -15.06
N GLU A 813 -15.34 30.01 -15.25
CA GLU A 813 -16.20 30.39 -14.11
C GLU A 813 -16.44 29.24 -13.13
N LYS A 814 -16.38 27.97 -13.59
CA LYS A 814 -16.54 26.80 -12.72
C LYS A 814 -15.27 26.44 -11.94
N GLU A 815 -14.10 26.62 -12.55
CA GLU A 815 -12.81 26.21 -11.96
C GLU A 815 -12.03 27.37 -11.31
N LYS A 816 -12.60 28.58 -11.24
CA LYS A 816 -11.99 29.71 -10.50
C LYS A 816 -12.08 29.50 -8.99
N PHE A 817 -11.33 30.31 -8.25
CA PHE A 817 -11.35 30.25 -6.79
C PHE A 817 -12.73 30.73 -6.28
N PRO A 818 -13.39 29.97 -5.39
CA PRO A 818 -14.67 30.40 -4.81
C PRO A 818 -14.56 31.78 -4.17
N GLY A 819 -15.48 32.68 -4.51
CA GLY A 819 -15.46 34.07 -4.04
C GLY A 819 -14.51 35.01 -4.81
N GLY A 820 -13.70 34.49 -5.74
CA GLY A 820 -12.89 35.32 -6.64
C GLY A 820 -13.66 35.81 -7.87
N ASP A 821 -13.38 37.03 -8.32
CA ASP A 821 -13.88 37.55 -9.59
C ASP A 821 -13.27 36.78 -10.75
N PHE A 822 -11.95 36.58 -10.73
CA PHE A 822 -11.26 35.65 -11.63
C PHE A 822 -9.97 35.06 -11.04
N THR A 823 -9.59 33.89 -11.56
CA THR A 823 -8.32 33.23 -11.24
C THR A 823 -7.47 33.10 -12.49
N THR A 824 -6.20 33.46 -12.39
CA THR A 824 -5.16 33.12 -13.38
C THR A 824 -4.31 31.95 -12.88
N THR A 825 -3.75 31.19 -13.81
CA THR A 825 -3.02 29.97 -13.49
C THR A 825 -1.91 29.65 -14.48
N VAL A 826 -0.90 28.92 -14.00
CA VAL A 826 0.08 28.21 -14.83
C VAL A 826 -0.20 26.71 -14.79
N GLU A 827 -0.43 26.12 -15.96
CA GLU A 827 -0.73 24.70 -16.11
C GLU A 827 0.49 23.97 -16.69
N ALA A 828 0.97 22.94 -15.98
CA ALA A 828 1.99 22.03 -16.47
C ALA A 828 1.35 20.73 -16.99
N PHE A 829 2.10 19.94 -17.75
CA PHE A 829 1.63 18.69 -18.32
C PHE A 829 2.56 17.53 -17.97
N ILE A 830 1.97 16.39 -17.60
CA ILE A 830 2.69 15.15 -17.29
C ILE A 830 2.35 14.11 -18.36
N SER A 831 3.25 13.93 -19.32
CA SER A 831 3.06 13.00 -20.45
C SER A 831 2.86 11.54 -20.03
N ALA A 832 3.56 11.08 -18.99
CA ALA A 832 3.46 9.70 -18.51
C ALA A 832 2.03 9.32 -18.05
N SER A 833 1.26 10.28 -17.53
CA SER A 833 -0.15 10.07 -17.15
C SER A 833 -1.15 10.65 -18.15
N GLY A 834 -0.71 11.54 -19.05
CA GLY A 834 -1.60 12.27 -19.94
C GLY A 834 -2.42 13.34 -19.23
N ARG A 835 -1.92 13.89 -18.13
CA ARG A 835 -2.70 14.80 -17.26
C ARG A 835 -2.08 16.18 -17.13
N GLY A 836 -2.95 17.18 -17.13
CA GLY A 836 -2.62 18.54 -16.70
C GLY A 836 -2.49 18.62 -15.18
N ILE A 837 -1.66 19.54 -14.70
CA ILE A 837 -1.49 19.81 -13.28
C ILE A 837 -1.36 21.32 -13.04
N GLN A 838 -2.23 21.83 -12.18
CA GLN A 838 -2.20 23.22 -11.75
C GLN A 838 -0.94 23.47 -10.92
N GLY A 839 -0.07 24.33 -11.44
CA GLY A 839 1.23 24.64 -10.83
C GLY A 839 1.17 25.71 -9.75
N ALA A 840 0.53 26.84 -10.06
CA ALA A 840 0.31 27.97 -9.16
C ALA A 840 -0.88 28.82 -9.64
N THR A 841 -1.44 29.63 -8.76
CA THR A 841 -2.60 30.47 -9.06
C THR A 841 -2.46 31.88 -8.47
N SER A 842 -3.01 32.84 -9.19
CA SER A 842 -3.16 34.23 -8.74
C SER A 842 -4.59 34.69 -8.97
N HIS A 843 -5.24 35.11 -7.88
CA HIS A 843 -6.67 35.34 -7.76
C HIS A 843 -6.94 36.84 -7.62
N PHE A 844 -7.75 37.39 -8.51
CA PHE A 844 -8.40 38.68 -8.30
C PHE A 844 -9.67 38.43 -7.49
N LEU A 845 -9.68 38.78 -6.21
CA LEU A 845 -10.79 38.54 -5.30
C LEU A 845 -11.90 39.60 -5.42
N GLY A 846 -11.62 40.69 -6.13
CA GLY A 846 -12.54 41.81 -6.25
C GLY A 846 -12.80 42.43 -4.88
N GLN A 847 -14.06 42.74 -4.61
CA GLN A 847 -14.52 43.28 -3.32
C GLN A 847 -15.34 42.27 -2.49
N ASN A 848 -15.38 40.99 -2.88
CA ASN A 848 -16.24 40.02 -2.21
C ASN A 848 -15.81 39.79 -0.76
N PHE A 849 -14.52 39.59 -0.54
CA PHE A 849 -13.94 39.42 0.79
C PHE A 849 -13.87 40.74 1.58
N SER A 850 -13.63 41.88 0.94
CA SER A 850 -13.57 43.16 1.65
C SER A 850 -14.95 43.59 2.16
N LYS A 851 -16.02 43.31 1.41
CA LYS A 851 -17.40 43.47 1.89
C LYS A 851 -17.71 42.54 3.06
N MET A 852 -17.21 41.31 2.99
CA MET A 852 -17.46 40.30 4.03
C MET A 852 -16.74 40.61 5.35
N PHE A 853 -15.52 41.11 5.30
CA PHE A 853 -14.69 41.42 6.47
C PHE A 853 -14.67 42.92 6.84
N ASP A 854 -15.52 43.71 6.20
CA ASP A 854 -15.65 45.17 6.37
C ASP A 854 -14.31 45.91 6.24
N ILE A 855 -13.55 45.59 5.18
CA ILE A 855 -12.28 46.25 4.87
C ILE A 855 -12.57 47.46 3.98
N ILE A 856 -12.72 48.61 4.63
CA ILE A 856 -13.04 49.89 4.00
C ILE A 856 -11.91 50.89 4.14
N PHE A 857 -11.84 51.86 3.22
CA PHE A 857 -10.97 53.03 3.30
C PHE A 857 -11.74 54.29 2.94
N GLU A 858 -11.27 55.44 3.42
CA GLU A 858 -11.83 56.75 3.03
C GLU A 858 -11.17 57.26 1.74
N ASN A 859 -11.99 57.49 0.70
CA ASN A 859 -11.53 58.00 -0.59
C ASN A 859 -11.12 59.49 -0.48
N PRO A 860 -9.91 59.88 -0.95
CA PRO A 860 -9.41 61.24 -0.82
C PRO A 860 -10.23 62.30 -1.57
N GLU A 861 -10.87 61.93 -2.68
CA GLU A 861 -11.59 62.86 -3.56
C GLU A 861 -13.05 63.01 -3.15
N THR A 862 -13.71 61.90 -2.83
CA THR A 862 -15.15 61.87 -2.52
C THR A 862 -15.45 61.96 -1.03
N GLN A 863 -14.46 61.69 -0.15
CA GLN A 863 -14.64 61.50 1.30
C GLN A 863 -15.64 60.39 1.67
N GLU A 864 -15.97 59.52 0.72
CA GLU A 864 -16.84 58.37 0.94
C GLU A 864 -16.05 57.14 1.41
N LYS A 865 -16.72 56.27 2.15
CA LYS A 865 -16.17 54.98 2.58
C LYS A 865 -16.34 53.97 1.45
N GLU A 866 -15.23 53.46 0.94
CA GLU A 866 -15.19 52.48 -0.15
C GLU A 866 -14.52 51.17 0.27
N TYR A 867 -14.92 50.05 -0.35
CA TYR A 867 -14.32 48.75 -0.11
C TYR A 867 -13.04 48.57 -0.94
N VAL A 868 -12.01 47.99 -0.32
CA VAL A 868 -10.75 47.70 -1.03
C VAL A 868 -10.91 46.57 -2.05
N TYR A 869 -10.08 46.57 -3.09
CA TYR A 869 -9.92 45.46 -4.01
C TYR A 869 -8.79 44.54 -3.54
N GLN A 870 -9.01 43.23 -3.50
CA GLN A 870 -8.05 42.29 -2.92
C GLN A 870 -7.54 41.25 -3.92
N ASN A 871 -6.31 40.78 -3.69
CA ASN A 871 -5.77 39.60 -4.35
C ASN A 871 -5.36 38.53 -3.32
N SER A 872 -5.31 37.29 -3.81
CA SER A 872 -4.66 36.16 -3.14
C SER A 872 -3.87 35.37 -4.17
N TRP A 873 -2.65 34.95 -3.87
CA TRP A 873 -1.82 34.18 -4.80
C TRP A 873 -0.94 33.18 -4.05
N GLY A 874 -0.75 31.99 -4.60
CA GLY A 874 0.04 30.97 -3.92
C GLY A 874 0.68 29.89 -4.79
N ILE A 875 1.75 29.32 -4.23
CA ILE A 875 2.49 28.16 -4.76
C ILE A 875 2.88 27.22 -3.63
N SER A 876 3.03 25.92 -3.92
CA SER A 876 3.32 24.90 -2.93
C SER A 876 4.46 23.97 -3.32
N THR A 877 4.84 23.08 -2.41
CA THR A 877 5.78 21.97 -2.68
C THR A 877 5.31 21.00 -3.75
N ARG A 878 4.05 21.09 -4.24
CA ARG A 878 3.58 20.43 -5.46
C ARG A 878 4.48 20.71 -6.65
N THR A 879 5.03 21.90 -6.72
CA THR A 879 6.02 22.32 -7.71
C THR A 879 7.22 21.35 -7.81
N ILE A 880 7.68 20.83 -6.68
CA ILE A 880 8.76 19.81 -6.62
C ILE A 880 8.27 18.50 -7.20
N GLY A 881 7.04 18.10 -6.89
CA GLY A 881 6.42 16.90 -7.44
C GLY A 881 6.27 16.96 -8.97
N VAL A 882 5.85 18.11 -9.50
CA VAL A 882 5.79 18.37 -10.96
C VAL A 882 7.19 18.23 -11.57
N MET A 883 8.21 18.86 -10.98
CA MET A 883 9.59 18.76 -11.46
C MET A 883 10.09 17.32 -11.55
N VAL A 884 9.82 16.50 -10.53
CA VAL A 884 10.19 15.08 -10.54
C VAL A 884 9.44 14.33 -11.64
N MET A 885 8.13 14.52 -11.78
CA MET A 885 7.34 13.82 -12.80
C MET A 885 7.72 14.20 -14.24
N VAL A 886 8.11 15.45 -14.48
CA VAL A 886 8.56 15.91 -15.80
C VAL A 886 9.96 15.38 -16.12
N HIS A 887 10.94 15.58 -15.22
CA HIS A 887 12.35 15.38 -15.56
C HIS A 887 12.92 14.01 -15.22
N ALA A 888 12.47 13.38 -14.14
CA ALA A 888 13.07 12.12 -13.68
C ALA A 888 12.82 10.96 -14.66
N ASP A 889 13.72 9.98 -14.62
CA ASP A 889 13.74 8.82 -15.52
C ASP A 889 13.85 7.48 -14.74
N ASN A 890 14.03 6.37 -15.46
CA ASN A 890 14.15 5.04 -14.88
C ASN A 890 15.52 4.75 -14.20
N GLN A 891 16.44 5.73 -14.15
CA GLN A 891 17.69 5.66 -13.38
C GLN A 891 17.63 6.49 -12.08
N GLY A 892 16.68 7.43 -11.97
CA GLY A 892 16.49 8.25 -10.78
C GLY A 892 16.07 9.67 -11.10
N ILE A 893 16.35 10.57 -10.16
CA ILE A 893 16.06 11.99 -10.29
C ILE A 893 16.94 12.60 -11.39
N VAL A 894 16.43 13.63 -12.07
CA VAL A 894 17.19 14.51 -12.96
C VAL A 894 16.90 15.94 -12.51
N LEU A 895 17.88 16.62 -11.90
CA LEU A 895 17.65 17.95 -11.31
C LEU A 895 18.00 19.06 -12.31
N PRO A 896 17.15 20.09 -12.44
CA PRO A 896 17.53 21.33 -13.12
C PRO A 896 18.71 22.00 -12.39
N PRO A 897 19.78 22.41 -13.08
CA PRO A 897 20.98 22.97 -12.48
C PRO A 897 20.76 24.13 -11.51
N ARG A 898 19.76 24.99 -11.78
CA ARG A 898 19.52 26.21 -10.99
C ARG A 898 18.97 25.90 -9.59
N VAL A 899 18.24 24.80 -9.41
CA VAL A 899 17.67 24.39 -8.10
C VAL A 899 18.38 23.23 -7.42
N ALA A 900 19.28 22.53 -8.13
CA ALA A 900 20.01 21.39 -7.59
C ALA A 900 20.80 21.77 -6.32
N TYR A 901 20.68 20.96 -5.27
CA TYR A 901 21.42 21.12 -4.01
C TYR A 901 22.94 21.09 -4.27
N THR A 902 23.38 20.06 -4.98
CA THR A 902 24.73 19.92 -5.55
C THR A 902 24.59 19.95 -7.07
N GLN A 903 25.25 20.91 -7.72
CA GLN A 903 25.29 21.05 -9.17
C GLN A 903 26.36 20.14 -9.79
N VAL A 904 27.50 20.03 -9.11
CA VAL A 904 28.66 19.25 -9.57
C VAL A 904 29.15 18.35 -8.44
N ILE A 905 29.45 17.09 -8.75
CA ILE A 905 30.10 16.16 -7.80
C ILE A 905 31.40 15.64 -8.38
N ILE A 906 32.50 15.74 -7.63
CA ILE A 906 33.79 15.17 -8.03
C ILE A 906 33.92 13.75 -7.46
N VAL A 907 34.23 12.78 -8.33
CA VAL A 907 34.50 11.40 -7.93
C VAL A 907 35.91 11.01 -8.38
N PRO A 908 36.84 10.77 -7.43
CA PRO A 908 38.15 10.23 -7.76
C PRO A 908 38.01 8.82 -8.34
N CYS A 909 38.63 8.57 -9.49
CA CYS A 909 38.57 7.28 -10.18
C CYS A 909 39.97 6.74 -10.51
N GLY A 910 40.05 5.48 -10.93
CA GLY A 910 41.33 4.87 -11.32
C GLY A 910 42.30 4.56 -10.17
N ILE A 911 41.85 4.63 -8.91
CA ILE A 911 42.63 4.20 -7.74
C ILE A 911 42.58 2.67 -7.65
N THR A 912 43.74 2.02 -7.75
CA THR A 912 43.92 0.57 -7.64
C THR A 912 44.66 0.19 -6.35
N ALA A 913 44.69 -1.10 -6.01
CA ALA A 913 45.49 -1.61 -4.89
C ALA A 913 47.01 -1.34 -5.05
N THR A 914 47.46 -1.08 -6.29
CA THR A 914 48.85 -0.75 -6.63
C THR A 914 49.16 0.74 -6.62
N THR A 915 48.17 1.60 -6.38
CA THR A 915 48.38 3.06 -6.30
C THR A 915 49.06 3.41 -4.98
N SER A 916 50.19 4.12 -5.02
CA SER A 916 50.90 4.52 -3.81
C SER A 916 50.05 5.48 -2.95
N ASN A 917 50.27 5.48 -1.63
CA ASN A 917 49.57 6.41 -0.72
C ASN A 917 49.87 7.88 -1.07
N THR A 918 51.08 8.16 -1.57
CA THR A 918 51.48 9.47 -2.09
C THR A 918 50.67 9.87 -3.32
N ASP A 919 50.54 9.00 -4.33
CA ASP A 919 49.77 9.31 -5.54
C ASP A 919 48.28 9.48 -5.24
N ARG A 920 47.74 8.67 -4.32
CA ARG A 920 46.36 8.80 -3.84
C ARG A 920 46.14 10.15 -3.18
N LYS A 921 47.07 10.60 -2.33
CA LYS A 921 46.99 11.90 -1.67
C LYS A 921 47.05 13.04 -2.70
N THR A 922 47.99 12.99 -3.64
CA THR A 922 48.10 13.97 -4.73
C THR A 922 46.81 14.06 -5.56
N LEU A 923 46.17 12.93 -5.89
CA LEU A 923 44.89 12.93 -6.61
C LEU A 923 43.78 13.61 -5.80
N ILE A 924 43.63 13.27 -4.51
CA ILE A 924 42.60 13.84 -3.64
C ILE A 924 42.82 15.33 -3.44
N ASP A 925 44.06 15.76 -3.18
CA ASP A 925 44.41 17.18 -3.04
C ASP A 925 44.09 17.95 -4.34
N SER A 926 44.33 17.30 -5.49
CA SER A 926 43.97 17.85 -6.78
C SER A 926 42.47 17.96 -7.03
N CYS A 927 41.66 16.99 -6.58
CA CYS A 927 40.20 17.11 -6.61
C CYS A 927 39.73 18.29 -5.76
N LYS A 928 40.25 18.42 -4.53
CA LYS A 928 39.89 19.52 -3.61
C LYS A 928 40.27 20.90 -4.15
N GLU A 929 41.38 20.99 -4.89
CA GLU A 929 41.77 22.23 -5.55
C GLU A 929 40.79 22.60 -6.67
N LEU A 930 40.33 21.62 -7.45
CA LEU A 930 39.30 21.84 -8.47
C LEU A 930 37.96 22.25 -7.86
N GLU A 931 37.60 21.68 -6.70
CA GLU A 931 36.41 22.12 -5.94
C GLU A 931 36.50 23.60 -5.60
N LYS A 932 37.61 24.04 -4.98
CA LYS A 932 37.81 25.46 -4.62
C LYS A 932 37.75 26.37 -5.84
N GLN A 933 38.37 25.96 -6.95
CA GLN A 933 38.35 26.71 -8.20
C GLN A 933 36.91 26.92 -8.72
N LEU A 934 36.08 25.88 -8.69
CA LEU A 934 34.69 25.96 -9.16
C LEU A 934 33.77 26.65 -8.15
N GLN A 935 34.03 26.51 -6.84
CA GLN A 935 33.33 27.26 -5.78
C GLN A 935 33.54 28.77 -5.95
N ALA A 936 34.75 29.20 -6.33
CA ALA A 936 35.03 30.60 -6.64
C ALA A 936 34.21 31.14 -7.83
N CYS A 937 33.71 30.26 -8.70
CA CYS A 937 32.78 30.57 -9.79
C CYS A 937 31.29 30.48 -9.36
N ASN A 938 31.00 30.45 -8.05
CA ASN A 938 29.66 30.34 -7.48
C ASN A 938 28.91 29.04 -7.86
N ILE A 939 29.65 27.95 -8.12
CA ILE A 939 29.08 26.63 -8.36
C ILE A 939 28.91 25.88 -7.05
N ARG A 940 27.73 25.28 -6.83
CA ARG A 940 27.49 24.37 -5.71
C ARG A 940 28.10 23.01 -6.01
N ILE A 941 29.29 22.76 -5.47
CA ILE A 941 30.09 21.56 -5.74
C ILE A 941 30.50 20.86 -4.44
N ASP A 942 30.58 19.53 -4.53
CA ASP A 942 31.04 18.65 -3.46
C ASP A 942 31.93 17.52 -4.03
N GLY A 943 32.58 16.75 -3.16
CA GLY A 943 33.47 15.64 -3.53
C GLY A 943 33.16 14.35 -2.77
N ASP A 944 33.04 13.25 -3.50
CA ASP A 944 32.83 11.93 -2.89
C ASP A 944 34.15 11.21 -2.64
N TYR A 945 34.76 11.51 -1.50
CA TYR A 945 36.05 10.95 -1.06
C TYR A 945 35.93 9.65 -0.26
N ARG A 946 34.72 9.09 -0.11
CA ARG A 946 34.50 7.85 0.68
C ARG A 946 35.26 6.68 0.09
N ASP A 947 36.17 6.07 0.83
CA ASP A 947 37.03 4.98 0.33
C ASP A 947 36.38 3.60 0.43
N ASN A 948 35.34 3.47 1.25
CA ASN A 948 34.55 2.25 1.43
C ASN A 948 33.61 1.91 0.25
N TYR A 949 33.50 2.78 -0.76
CA TYR A 949 32.67 2.56 -1.94
C TYR A 949 33.47 2.64 -3.25
N SER A 950 33.21 1.68 -4.15
CA SER A 950 33.81 1.71 -5.50
C SER A 950 33.30 2.91 -6.31
N PRO A 951 34.11 3.47 -7.24
CA PRO A 951 33.67 4.55 -8.13
C PRO A 951 32.36 4.22 -8.86
N GLY A 952 32.21 2.99 -9.36
CA GLY A 952 30.97 2.56 -10.04
C GLY A 952 29.72 2.58 -9.15
N TRP A 953 29.86 2.35 -7.84
CA TRP A 953 28.75 2.51 -6.90
C TRP A 953 28.43 3.99 -6.69
N LYS A 954 29.46 4.84 -6.52
CA LYS A 954 29.31 6.29 -6.38
C LYS A 954 28.64 6.91 -7.60
N TYR A 955 28.99 6.44 -8.79
CA TYR A 955 28.38 6.87 -10.05
C TYR A 955 26.87 6.68 -10.01
N ASN A 956 26.42 5.45 -9.73
CA ASN A 956 24.99 5.15 -9.60
C ASN A 956 24.33 5.93 -8.46
N HIS A 957 25.01 6.13 -7.33
CA HIS A 957 24.48 6.89 -6.19
C HIS A 957 24.18 8.35 -6.56
N TRP A 958 25.11 9.03 -7.23
CA TRP A 958 24.93 10.43 -7.63
C TRP A 958 24.03 10.59 -8.86
N GLU A 959 24.00 9.60 -9.74
CA GLU A 959 23.02 9.53 -10.84
C GLU A 959 21.59 9.39 -10.31
N LEU A 960 21.36 8.52 -9.31
CA LEU A 960 20.06 8.32 -8.66
C LEU A 960 19.54 9.60 -7.98
N LYS A 961 20.44 10.38 -7.38
CA LYS A 961 20.15 11.68 -6.75
C LYS A 961 19.98 12.83 -7.74
N GLY A 962 20.32 12.62 -8.99
CA GLY A 962 20.11 13.59 -10.06
C GLY A 962 21.08 14.77 -10.09
N VAL A 963 22.31 14.61 -9.57
CA VAL A 963 23.32 15.67 -9.66
C VAL A 963 23.61 15.99 -11.13
N PRO A 964 23.47 17.25 -11.60
CA PRO A 964 23.57 17.60 -13.01
C PRO A 964 24.87 17.17 -13.70
N ILE A 965 26.01 17.36 -13.03
CA ILE A 965 27.33 17.01 -13.57
C ILE A 965 28.11 16.16 -12.56
N ARG A 966 28.61 15.01 -12.99
CA ARG A 966 29.64 14.27 -12.28
C ARG A 966 31.00 14.49 -12.96
N ILE A 967 31.97 15.00 -12.22
CA ILE A 967 33.36 15.06 -12.66
C ILE A 967 34.08 13.79 -12.23
N GLU A 968 34.67 13.07 -13.18
CA GLU A 968 35.55 11.95 -12.96
C GLU A 968 37.00 12.43 -13.13
N LEU A 969 37.82 12.30 -12.07
CA LEU A 969 39.23 12.67 -12.10
C LEU A 969 40.09 11.48 -11.67
N GLY A 970 40.91 10.97 -12.58
CA GLY A 970 41.85 9.89 -12.32
C GLY A 970 43.32 10.29 -12.56
N PRO A 971 44.28 9.42 -12.22
CA PRO A 971 45.71 9.72 -12.38
C PRO A 971 46.14 10.02 -13.82
N LYS A 972 45.46 9.43 -14.82
CA LYS A 972 45.74 9.69 -16.24
C LYS A 972 45.31 11.10 -16.64
N ASP A 973 44.12 11.50 -16.22
CA ASP A 973 43.56 12.82 -16.52
C ASP A 973 44.33 13.92 -15.80
N LEU A 974 44.80 13.64 -14.57
CA LEU A 974 45.69 14.52 -13.84
C LEU A 974 47.01 14.80 -14.57
N LYS A 975 47.64 13.76 -15.15
CA LYS A 975 48.86 13.91 -15.97
C LYS A 975 48.60 14.71 -17.25
N ALA A 976 47.42 14.54 -17.85
CA ALA A 976 47.01 15.26 -19.04
C ALA A 976 46.39 16.65 -18.76
N GLN A 977 46.36 17.10 -17.50
CA GLN A 977 45.75 18.38 -17.07
C GLN A 977 44.30 18.54 -17.57
N GLN A 978 43.50 17.47 -17.46
CA GLN A 978 42.10 17.43 -17.87
C GLN A 978 41.25 16.64 -16.88
N PHE A 979 39.94 16.61 -17.09
CA PHE A 979 38.99 15.74 -16.38
C PHE A 979 37.82 15.37 -17.30
N VAL A 980 37.02 14.38 -16.90
CA VAL A 980 35.81 13.98 -17.64
C VAL A 980 34.56 14.45 -16.91
N ALA A 981 33.79 15.34 -17.51
CA ALA A 981 32.46 15.72 -17.04
C ALA A 981 31.41 14.81 -17.67
N VAL A 982 30.60 14.16 -16.84
CA VAL A 982 29.47 13.32 -17.27
C VAL A 982 28.18 14.02 -16.88
N ARG A 983 27.32 14.23 -17.87
CA ARG A 983 26.02 14.89 -17.71
C ARG A 983 24.96 13.91 -17.23
N ARG A 984 24.04 14.34 -16.35
CA ARG A 984 22.94 13.50 -15.88
C ARG A 984 21.74 13.44 -16.81
N ASP A 985 21.46 14.51 -17.56
CA ASP A 985 20.28 14.61 -18.43
C ASP A 985 20.34 13.68 -19.65
N ASN A 986 21.55 13.38 -20.16
CA ASN A 986 21.75 12.56 -21.35
C ASN A 986 22.93 11.56 -21.27
N PHE A 987 23.66 11.50 -20.16
CA PHE A 987 24.85 10.63 -19.96
C PHE A 987 26.04 10.91 -20.89
N GLU A 988 26.04 12.02 -21.62
CA GLU A 988 27.15 12.44 -22.47
C GLU A 988 28.39 12.74 -21.62
N LYS A 989 29.55 12.32 -22.13
CA LYS A 989 30.86 12.52 -21.48
C LYS A 989 31.68 13.52 -22.26
N LEU A 990 32.18 14.53 -21.57
CA LEU A 990 32.97 15.62 -22.14
C LEU A 990 34.33 15.65 -21.44
N THR A 991 35.41 15.57 -22.21
CA THR A 991 36.76 15.76 -21.69
C THR A 991 37.08 17.26 -21.72
N ILE A 992 37.26 17.86 -20.55
CA ILE A 992 37.47 19.30 -20.37
C ILE A 992 38.88 19.54 -19.84
N SER A 993 39.59 20.51 -20.43
CA SER A 993 40.90 20.93 -19.95
C SER A 993 40.75 21.66 -18.61
N ARG A 994 41.66 21.39 -17.67
CA ARG A 994 41.60 21.95 -16.32
C ARG A 994 41.67 23.49 -16.30
N SER A 995 42.38 24.08 -17.26
CA SER A 995 42.47 25.54 -17.40
C SER A 995 41.14 26.20 -17.77
N LYS A 996 40.25 25.45 -18.42
CA LYS A 996 38.91 25.91 -18.85
C LYS A 996 37.79 25.51 -17.89
N ALA A 997 38.10 24.90 -16.74
CA ALA A 997 37.08 24.42 -15.81
C ALA A 997 36.11 25.54 -15.37
N SER A 998 36.67 26.72 -15.08
CA SER A 998 35.93 27.90 -14.63
C SER A 998 35.01 28.52 -15.68
N THR A 999 35.21 28.23 -16.97
CA THR A 999 34.36 28.72 -18.07
C THR A 999 33.40 27.64 -18.57
N ASP A 1000 33.92 26.44 -18.83
CA ASP A 1000 33.18 25.39 -19.53
C ASP A 1000 32.13 24.72 -18.62
N ILE A 1001 32.35 24.65 -17.31
CA ILE A 1001 31.37 24.07 -16.37
C ILE A 1001 30.13 24.95 -16.20
N PRO A 1002 30.23 26.28 -15.94
CA PRO A 1002 29.07 27.16 -15.95
C PRO A 1002 28.28 27.11 -17.27
N GLU A 1003 28.96 27.18 -18.41
CA GLU A 1003 28.32 27.08 -19.74
C GLU A 1003 27.62 25.74 -19.94
N LEU A 1004 28.21 24.65 -19.47
CA LEU A 1004 27.62 23.33 -19.52
C LEU A 1004 26.36 23.22 -18.65
N LEU A 1005 26.36 23.79 -17.44
CA LEU A 1005 25.17 23.84 -16.59
C LEU A 1005 24.03 24.61 -17.28
N GLU A 1006 24.32 25.73 -17.93
CA GLU A 1006 23.32 26.50 -18.69
C GLU A 1006 22.80 25.70 -19.90
N LYS A 1007 23.69 25.02 -20.63
CA LYS A 1007 23.32 24.13 -21.74
C LYS A 1007 22.44 22.96 -21.27
N ILE A 1008 22.72 22.36 -20.12
CA ILE A 1008 21.88 21.31 -19.53
C ILE A 1008 20.47 21.87 -19.24
N HIS A 1009 20.38 23.04 -18.61
CA HIS A 1009 19.09 23.68 -18.31
C HIS A 1009 18.28 23.94 -19.59
N GLN A 1010 18.91 24.50 -20.62
CA GLN A 1010 18.24 24.78 -21.89
C GLN A 1010 17.80 23.49 -22.61
N ASN A 1011 18.63 22.44 -22.57
CA ASN A 1011 18.29 21.14 -23.15
C ASN A 1011 17.09 20.50 -22.44
N MET A 1012 17.05 20.57 -21.10
CA MET A 1012 15.92 20.07 -20.31
C MET A 1012 14.63 20.82 -20.64
N LEU A 1013 14.67 22.15 -20.71
CA LEU A 1013 13.52 22.97 -21.07
C LEU A 1013 13.04 22.69 -22.49
N THR A 1014 13.97 22.57 -23.45
CA THR A 1014 13.63 22.26 -24.85
C THR A 1014 12.98 20.89 -24.98
N LYS A 1015 13.50 19.87 -24.26
CA LYS A 1015 12.93 18.53 -24.23
C LYS A 1015 11.52 18.53 -23.64
N ALA A 1016 11.31 19.19 -22.50
CA ALA A 1016 10.01 19.27 -21.86
C ALA A 1016 9.01 20.10 -22.70
N THR A 1017 9.46 21.16 -23.36
CA THR A 1017 8.64 21.97 -24.29
C THR A 1017 8.17 21.13 -25.46
N LYS A 1018 9.08 20.35 -26.06
CA LYS A 1018 8.73 19.43 -27.13
C LYS A 1018 7.69 18.40 -26.67
N ASP A 1019 7.88 17.83 -25.48
CA ASP A 1019 6.95 16.84 -24.92
C ASP A 1019 5.54 17.42 -24.70
N LEU A 1020 5.44 18.66 -24.20
CA LEU A 1020 4.18 19.40 -24.10
C LEU A 1020 3.55 19.63 -25.49
N THR A 1021 4.32 20.13 -26.46
CA THR A 1021 3.80 20.43 -27.80
C THR A 1021 3.38 19.18 -28.56
N ASP A 1022 4.10 18.08 -28.39
CA ASP A 1022 3.79 16.80 -29.03
C ASP A 1022 2.47 16.24 -28.49
N HIS A 1023 2.10 16.56 -27.24
CA HIS A 1023 0.87 16.13 -26.57
C HIS A 1023 -0.25 17.20 -26.51
N LEU A 1024 -0.10 18.31 -27.25
CA LEU A 1024 -1.14 19.33 -27.41
C LEU A 1024 -1.83 19.16 -28.76
N LYS A 1025 -3.17 19.02 -28.77
CA LYS A 1025 -3.97 18.99 -30.00
C LYS A 1025 -5.02 20.09 -30.00
N THR A 1026 -5.38 20.57 -31.19
CA THR A 1026 -6.51 21.48 -31.37
C THR A 1026 -7.58 20.79 -32.20
N THR A 1027 -8.84 20.84 -31.77
CA THR A 1027 -9.95 20.28 -32.55
C THR A 1027 -11.25 21.03 -32.30
N LYS A 1028 -12.14 21.00 -33.31
CA LYS A 1028 -13.52 21.50 -33.26
C LYS A 1028 -14.54 20.36 -33.31
N ASN A 1029 -14.08 19.10 -33.32
CA ASN A 1029 -14.92 17.92 -33.48
C ASN A 1029 -14.97 17.10 -32.19
N TRP A 1030 -16.18 16.84 -31.67
CA TRP A 1030 -16.38 16.08 -30.43
C TRP A 1030 -15.78 14.67 -30.46
N LYS A 1031 -15.87 13.96 -31.59
CA LYS A 1031 -15.31 12.60 -31.71
C LYS A 1031 -13.78 12.64 -31.62
N GLU A 1032 -13.14 13.57 -32.32
CA GLU A 1032 -11.70 13.78 -32.22
C GLU A 1032 -11.29 14.20 -30.82
N PHE A 1033 -12.06 15.08 -30.17
CA PHE A 1033 -11.83 15.51 -28.79
C PHE A 1033 -11.77 14.30 -27.84
N THR A 1034 -12.79 13.43 -27.87
CA THR A 1034 -12.79 12.21 -27.05
C THR A 1034 -11.63 11.27 -27.40
N SER A 1035 -11.31 11.10 -28.68
CA SER A 1035 -10.20 10.24 -29.13
C SER A 1035 -8.84 10.75 -28.69
N PHE A 1036 -8.60 12.06 -28.73
CA PHE A 1036 -7.36 12.67 -28.25
C PHE A 1036 -7.25 12.58 -26.73
N LEU A 1037 -8.35 12.75 -26.01
CA LEU A 1037 -8.38 12.62 -24.55
C LEU A 1037 -7.99 11.20 -24.12
N ASP A 1038 -8.56 10.20 -24.81
CA ASP A 1038 -8.24 8.78 -24.60
C ASP A 1038 -6.78 8.46 -24.95
N SER A 1039 -6.21 9.19 -25.91
CA SER A 1039 -4.82 9.03 -26.32
C SER A 1039 -3.85 9.84 -25.44
N LYS A 1040 -4.30 10.32 -24.26
CA LYS A 1040 -3.49 11.04 -23.26
C LYS A 1040 -2.99 12.43 -23.72
N TYR A 1041 -3.75 13.12 -24.57
CA TYR A 1041 -3.46 14.49 -25.00
C TYR A 1041 -4.21 15.53 -24.16
N ILE A 1042 -3.63 16.73 -24.05
CA ILE A 1042 -4.38 17.94 -23.71
C ILE A 1042 -4.89 18.60 -24.99
N ILE A 1043 -6.08 19.19 -24.91
CA ILE A 1043 -6.87 19.53 -26.09
C ILE A 1043 -7.33 20.97 -26.02
N MET A 1044 -6.98 21.74 -27.02
CA MET A 1044 -7.50 23.07 -27.27
C MET A 1044 -8.79 22.97 -28.08
N ALA A 1045 -9.91 23.46 -27.55
CA ALA A 1045 -11.20 23.37 -28.25
C ALA A 1045 -12.10 24.60 -28.00
N PRO A 1046 -12.95 25.01 -28.97
CA PRO A 1046 -13.89 26.11 -28.79
C PRO A 1046 -14.90 25.80 -27.68
N PHE A 1047 -15.07 26.72 -26.74
CA PHE A 1047 -15.96 26.55 -25.60
C PHE A 1047 -16.80 27.82 -25.36
N CYS A 1048 -18.06 27.62 -24.99
CA CYS A 1048 -19.02 28.70 -24.74
C CYS A 1048 -18.85 29.41 -23.38
N GLY A 1049 -18.08 28.82 -22.46
CA GLY A 1049 -17.86 29.35 -21.11
C GLY A 1049 -19.00 29.09 -20.12
N ASP A 1050 -20.02 28.31 -20.51
CA ASP A 1050 -21.17 28.00 -19.67
C ASP A 1050 -20.90 26.81 -18.74
N ILE A 1051 -21.20 26.96 -17.45
CA ILE A 1051 -20.95 25.95 -16.41
C ILE A 1051 -21.66 24.62 -16.70
N LEU A 1052 -22.92 24.67 -17.18
CA LEU A 1052 -23.68 23.44 -17.49
C LEU A 1052 -23.07 22.72 -18.69
N CYS A 1053 -22.58 23.47 -19.68
CA CYS A 1053 -21.86 22.89 -20.81
C CYS A 1053 -20.52 22.28 -20.36
N GLU A 1054 -19.81 22.90 -19.41
CA GLU A 1054 -18.56 22.38 -18.85
C GLU A 1054 -18.76 21.03 -18.14
N GLU A 1055 -19.78 20.94 -17.29
CA GLU A 1055 -20.13 19.68 -16.61
C GLU A 1055 -20.57 18.60 -17.61
N LYS A 1056 -21.34 18.96 -18.65
CA LYS A 1056 -21.66 18.01 -19.73
C LYS A 1056 -20.42 17.50 -20.45
N ILE A 1057 -19.47 18.38 -20.80
CA ILE A 1057 -18.20 17.97 -21.42
C ILE A 1057 -17.49 16.95 -20.52
N LYS A 1058 -17.40 17.22 -19.22
CA LYS A 1058 -16.76 16.33 -18.25
C LYS A 1058 -17.50 15.00 -18.10
N THR A 1059 -18.82 14.99 -18.05
CA THR A 1059 -19.61 13.75 -17.92
C THR A 1059 -19.56 12.91 -19.19
N ASP A 1060 -19.77 13.52 -20.37
CA ASP A 1060 -19.92 12.79 -21.63
C ASP A 1060 -18.57 12.38 -22.25
N SER A 1061 -17.47 12.98 -21.82
CA SER A 1061 -16.11 12.52 -22.14
C SER A 1061 -15.53 11.55 -21.10
N ALA A 1062 -16.28 11.22 -20.04
CA ALA A 1062 -15.81 10.29 -19.02
C ALA A 1062 -15.80 8.85 -19.54
N ARG A 1063 -14.77 8.09 -19.15
CA ARG A 1063 -14.67 6.64 -19.30
C ARG A 1063 -14.19 6.01 -18.01
N GLU A 1064 -14.56 4.75 -17.78
CA GLU A 1064 -13.92 3.89 -16.79
C GLU A 1064 -12.52 3.51 -17.31
N GLU A 1065 -11.48 4.25 -16.92
CA GLU A 1065 -10.10 3.79 -17.17
C GLU A 1065 -9.76 2.63 -16.23
N THR A 1066 -9.20 1.58 -16.82
CA THR A 1066 -8.71 0.35 -16.16
C THR A 1066 -7.29 0.49 -15.58
N ASP A 1067 -6.67 1.67 -15.66
CA ASP A 1067 -5.30 1.91 -15.18
C ASP A 1067 -5.29 2.25 -13.68
N GLU A 1068 -4.97 1.23 -12.87
CA GLU A 1068 -4.89 1.26 -11.40
C GLU A 1068 -3.77 2.18 -10.83
N ALA A 1069 -3.01 2.88 -11.68
CA ALA A 1069 -1.77 3.57 -11.29
C ALA A 1069 -1.93 5.05 -10.87
N VAL A 1070 -3.12 5.65 -10.93
CA VAL A 1070 -3.39 6.99 -10.36
C VAL A 1070 -4.80 7.00 -9.77
N GLN A 1071 -4.92 6.91 -8.44
CA GLN A 1071 -6.21 7.00 -7.75
C GLN A 1071 -6.82 8.41 -7.89
N GLY A 1072 -7.78 8.57 -8.80
CA GLY A 1072 -8.67 9.73 -8.91
C GLY A 1072 -10.07 9.30 -9.36
N PRO A 1073 -11.14 10.07 -9.06
CA PRO A 1073 -12.51 9.75 -9.49
C PRO A 1073 -12.60 9.69 -11.03
N ALA A 1074 -13.58 9.00 -11.60
CA ALA A 1074 -13.76 8.84 -13.04
C ALA A 1074 -13.57 10.17 -13.80
N MET A 1075 -12.60 10.27 -14.72
CA MET A 1075 -12.21 11.57 -15.29
C MET A 1075 -12.49 11.67 -16.77
N GLY A 1076 -13.60 12.31 -17.10
CA GLY A 1076 -13.69 13.05 -18.35
C GLY A 1076 -12.86 14.32 -18.30
N ALA A 1077 -12.90 15.07 -19.40
CA ALA A 1077 -12.16 16.30 -19.58
C ALA A 1077 -12.62 17.38 -18.59
N LYS A 1078 -11.68 17.96 -17.88
CA LYS A 1078 -11.85 19.23 -17.17
C LYS A 1078 -11.32 20.39 -18.01
N SER A 1079 -11.85 21.58 -17.80
CA SER A 1079 -11.18 22.79 -18.29
C SER A 1079 -9.95 23.05 -17.41
N LEU A 1080 -8.77 23.06 -18.01
CA LEU A 1080 -7.52 23.37 -17.30
C LEU A 1080 -7.39 24.88 -17.18
N CYS A 1081 -7.47 25.59 -18.30
CA CYS A 1081 -7.54 27.05 -18.35
C CYS A 1081 -8.03 27.53 -19.73
N ILE A 1082 -8.35 28.81 -19.83
CA ILE A 1082 -8.52 29.58 -21.06
C ILE A 1082 -7.17 30.26 -21.31
N PRO A 1083 -6.35 29.77 -22.26
CA PRO A 1083 -5.01 30.31 -22.46
C PRO A 1083 -5.07 31.74 -22.98
N PHE A 1084 -4.11 32.58 -22.57
CA PHE A 1084 -4.02 33.94 -23.11
C PHE A 1084 -3.59 33.94 -24.58
N GLU A 1085 -2.79 32.95 -24.98
CA GLU A 1085 -2.44 32.72 -26.38
C GLU A 1085 -3.48 31.78 -27.01
N GLN A 1086 -4.41 32.36 -27.77
CA GLN A 1086 -5.46 31.63 -28.47
C GLN A 1086 -4.91 31.06 -29.80
N PRO A 1087 -5.26 29.81 -30.18
CA PRO A 1087 -4.73 29.18 -31.39
C PRO A 1087 -5.30 29.81 -32.68
N ALA A 1088 -6.48 30.43 -32.60
CA ALA A 1088 -7.16 31.12 -33.69
C ALA A 1088 -8.28 32.01 -33.14
N GLU A 1089 -8.73 32.99 -33.93
CA GLU A 1089 -9.93 33.75 -33.63
C GLU A 1089 -11.21 32.91 -33.83
N ILE A 1090 -12.20 33.09 -32.96
CA ILE A 1090 -13.50 32.42 -33.07
C ILE A 1090 -14.29 32.99 -34.24
N GLN A 1091 -14.64 32.14 -35.20
CA GLN A 1091 -15.43 32.52 -36.38
C GLN A 1091 -16.93 32.44 -36.11
N GLU A 1092 -17.76 33.11 -36.92
CA GLU A 1092 -19.22 33.03 -36.78
C GLU A 1092 -19.78 31.61 -36.99
N SER A 1093 -19.12 30.82 -37.83
CA SER A 1093 -19.49 29.42 -38.09
C SER A 1093 -19.06 28.45 -37.00
N ASP A 1094 -18.22 28.88 -36.05
CA ASP A 1094 -17.71 27.99 -35.00
C ASP A 1094 -18.80 27.62 -34.00
N LYS A 1095 -18.81 26.35 -33.61
CA LYS A 1095 -19.72 25.80 -32.61
C LYS A 1095 -18.93 25.43 -31.36
N CYS A 1096 -19.60 25.43 -30.21
CA CYS A 1096 -19.04 24.87 -28.98
C CYS A 1096 -18.66 23.40 -29.20
N ILE A 1097 -17.60 22.93 -28.56
CA ILE A 1097 -17.07 21.57 -28.75
C ILE A 1097 -18.07 20.48 -28.40
N HIS A 1098 -18.96 20.74 -27.44
CA HIS A 1098 -20.00 19.79 -27.04
C HIS A 1098 -21.15 19.78 -28.06
N PRO A 1099 -21.55 18.61 -28.60
CA PRO A 1099 -22.48 18.52 -29.72
C PRO A 1099 -23.91 18.99 -29.39
N GLU A 1100 -24.33 18.87 -28.13
CA GLU A 1100 -25.64 19.35 -27.67
C GLU A 1100 -25.67 20.85 -27.31
N CYS A 1101 -24.52 21.53 -27.33
CA CYS A 1101 -24.45 22.93 -26.95
C CYS A 1101 -24.74 23.83 -28.16
N ASN A 1102 -25.83 24.59 -28.08
CA ASN A 1102 -26.23 25.55 -29.12
C ASN A 1102 -25.67 26.96 -28.89
N ASN A 1103 -24.91 27.18 -27.80
CA ASN A 1103 -24.31 28.48 -27.52
C ASN A 1103 -23.09 28.73 -28.41
N LYS A 1104 -22.90 29.99 -28.84
CA LYS A 1104 -21.71 30.41 -29.57
C LYS A 1104 -20.47 30.27 -28.67
N PRO A 1105 -19.37 29.64 -29.13
CA PRO A 1105 -18.12 29.61 -28.37
C PRO A 1105 -17.60 31.03 -28.17
N LYS A 1106 -16.98 31.28 -27.02
CA LYS A 1106 -16.39 32.58 -26.67
C LYS A 1106 -14.87 32.58 -26.83
N PHE A 1107 -14.24 31.44 -26.57
CA PHE A 1107 -12.79 31.26 -26.57
C PHE A 1107 -12.44 29.79 -26.83
N TYR A 1108 -11.19 29.53 -27.18
CA TYR A 1108 -10.61 28.20 -27.04
C TYR A 1108 -10.18 27.99 -25.59
N THR A 1109 -10.56 26.84 -25.06
CA THR A 1109 -10.20 26.39 -23.73
C THR A 1109 -9.30 25.17 -23.85
N LEU A 1110 -8.28 25.12 -22.99
CA LEU A 1110 -7.43 23.96 -22.82
C LEU A 1110 -8.15 22.97 -21.91
N PHE A 1111 -8.49 21.81 -22.45
CA PHE A 1111 -9.12 20.71 -21.76
C PHE A 1111 -8.15 19.55 -21.56
N GLY A 1112 -8.38 18.75 -20.53
CA GLY A 1112 -7.64 17.53 -20.30
C GLY A 1112 -8.08 16.81 -19.04
N ARG A 1113 -7.46 15.67 -18.76
CA ARG A 1113 -7.55 15.03 -17.45
C ARG A 1113 -6.65 15.79 -16.47
N SER A 1114 -7.14 16.12 -15.27
CA SER A 1114 -6.37 16.87 -14.24
C SER A 1114 -5.93 15.98 -13.09
N TYR A 1115 -4.77 16.26 -12.50
CA TYR A 1115 -4.43 15.74 -11.17
C TYR A 1115 -5.32 16.31 -10.06
#